data_AF-A0A5N5QVR3-F1
#
_entry.id   AF-A0A5N5QVR3-F1
#
_cell.length_a   1.000
_cell.length_b   1.000
_cell.length_c   1.000
_cell.angle_alpha   90.00
_cell.angle_beta   90.00
_cell.angle_gamma   90.00
#
_symmetry.space_group_name_H-M   'P 1'
#
loop_
_entity.id
_entity.type
_entity.pdbx_description
1 polymer ?
#
loop_
_entity_poly.entity_id
_entity_poly.type
_entity_poly.pdbx_seq_one_letter_code
_entity_poly.pdbx_strand_id
1 'polypeptide(L)'
;MTTSSASSSDSSLVVQIASYNTNLQGSNGVPQDLVDWLSPTLSASHLRRPPDIVAVGFQELLPLHLGFTGLSHGVVASRDELLRSQIEKHNSTAGEHVAYILVAKVVNVGVALLIYARDQGVGQRICDVQTTWTAFGPLWMGNKGAVGIRFRVSSDSGSEGGEIMTFVCTHLTAHAHNLQTRLADWEHIVKTLLFQGMDKQRSAVSSIYATSHLFVFGDMNSRLDVPTPGGCPIVHDALVSQLSTQEGREQARNWDQLRKEVGLGNTFHGLREGNFWEFAPSYKYVIGEENLFSTKRAPAWTDRIFFTSYLDSPTTPEISYITPLLYTSVPSYTASDHKPIVAVLRVPSAPSSNLTPMLYQHENLPFRPIPRMAVAQKIIGKILGWAVGWLWCALWFIGAGHAGVGLGNFVLGAGVATWWKQSNFTSRMEIDRCCGYYVIVTCPKDLSSSPPPPSTLDLDHTMSEHRGSSSPNGPYFGFNTEALKAATHRNKTVICATSASLLSTFAGYPLDSLKSRLQASRTPISVPRLAQLVWHEEGLAGFFRGIWIPLMTISAVRAASFTIYTNSKNYLHDQGLSRSRLSHVALAGATAGAVSGALISFCGAPFELVKIRRQLEYSIAAEKGVVVENPPGNIDAVKDIFRQHGPRGLYKGFRLHFGMKYHSRGGIPLNLALLVRDTAGTALYFMEYDTMRQMLGRLPNGHQGITPGWFPIHYSMIPFMCGSIAGVTSWAIIYPLDVVKTKVQQRALAGIPPRSVFETFKRMLRGGDPNSPKPLLVGLARLYQGLGVSAFRSILTHGMLWTFFDWVGNYIDDL
;
A
#
# COMPACT_ATOMS: atom_id res chain seq x y z
N MET A 1 17.45 69.24 26.56
CA MET A 1 18.17 67.98 26.29
C MET A 1 17.38 67.21 25.26
N THR A 2 17.98 66.88 24.12
CA THR A 2 17.35 66.13 23.02
C THR A 2 17.71 64.66 23.13
N THR A 3 16.74 63.79 23.39
CA THR A 3 16.94 62.33 23.36
C THR A 3 16.94 61.85 21.91
N SER A 4 18.01 61.16 21.50
CA SER A 4 18.17 60.64 20.14
C SER A 4 17.26 59.45 19.88
N SER A 5 16.54 59.47 18.74
CA SER A 5 15.76 58.36 18.23
C SER A 5 16.66 57.17 17.87
N ALA A 6 16.54 56.06 18.60
CA ALA A 6 17.38 54.88 18.38
C ALA A 6 16.85 53.99 17.24
N SER A 7 17.73 53.73 16.25
CA SER A 7 17.72 52.63 15.28
C SER A 7 16.41 52.29 14.54
N SER A 8 16.42 52.48 13.21
CA SER A 8 15.56 51.77 12.27
C SER A 8 15.67 50.24 12.43
N SER A 9 14.54 49.54 12.46
CA SER A 9 14.49 48.07 12.57
C SER A 9 14.96 47.35 11.30
N ASP A 10 15.74 46.27 11.47
CA ASP A 10 16.29 45.43 10.39
C ASP A 10 15.18 44.65 9.65
N SER A 11 14.77 45.16 8.49
CA SER A 11 13.68 44.61 7.65
C SER A 11 14.03 43.34 6.88
N SER A 12 15.28 42.85 6.99
CA SER A 12 15.72 41.65 6.27
C SER A 12 15.11 40.36 6.84
N LEU A 13 14.61 39.49 5.96
CA LEU A 13 14.01 38.21 6.35
C LEU A 13 15.08 37.20 6.79
N VAL A 14 14.80 36.43 7.84
CA VAL A 14 15.65 35.32 8.30
C VAL A 14 15.04 33.99 7.86
N VAL A 15 15.80 33.21 7.08
CA VAL A 15 15.40 31.89 6.58
C VAL A 15 16.31 30.82 7.20
N GLN A 16 15.72 29.91 7.98
CA GLN A 16 16.41 28.72 8.47
C GLN A 16 16.16 27.55 7.51
N ILE A 17 17.22 26.87 7.10
CA ILE A 17 17.18 25.70 6.23
C ILE A 17 17.81 24.52 6.96
N ALA A 18 17.08 23.43 7.08
CA ALA A 18 17.47 22.21 7.77
C ALA A 18 17.38 21.01 6.81
N SER A 19 18.40 20.16 6.75
CA SER A 19 18.39 18.93 5.94
C SER A 19 18.93 17.72 6.70
N TYR A 20 18.32 16.56 6.50
CA TYR A 20 18.74 15.31 7.14
C TYR A 20 18.34 14.06 6.33
N ASN A 21 19.33 13.29 5.87
CA ASN A 21 19.11 11.94 5.36
C ASN A 21 18.95 10.96 6.53
N THR A 22 17.78 10.32 6.64
CA THR A 22 17.44 9.44 7.77
C THR A 22 17.73 7.95 7.54
N ASN A 23 18.36 7.57 6.41
CA ASN A 23 18.77 6.18 6.09
C ASN A 23 17.64 5.15 6.31
N LEU A 24 16.45 5.45 5.75
CA LEU A 24 15.22 4.65 5.85
C LEU A 24 14.69 4.45 7.28
N GLN A 25 15.29 5.08 8.29
CA GLN A 25 14.93 4.90 9.70
C GLN A 25 13.73 5.71 10.15
N GLY A 26 13.12 6.60 9.34
CA GLY A 26 12.21 7.66 9.82
C GLY A 26 10.96 7.30 10.65
N SER A 27 10.65 6.03 10.91
CA SER A 27 9.77 5.62 12.02
C SER A 27 10.45 5.78 13.40
N ASN A 28 11.75 5.53 13.47
CA ASN A 28 12.61 5.50 14.66
C ASN A 28 13.69 6.61 14.65
N GLY A 29 14.09 7.11 13.47
CA GLY A 29 15.37 7.79 13.22
C GLY A 29 15.39 9.32 13.23
N VAL A 30 14.25 9.93 13.54
CA VAL A 30 14.16 11.36 13.91
C VAL A 30 13.98 11.37 15.43
N PRO A 31 14.97 11.85 16.20
CA PRO A 31 14.90 11.85 17.66
C PRO A 31 13.66 12.57 18.22
N GLN A 32 13.31 12.23 19.46
CA GLN A 32 12.13 12.78 20.12
C GLN A 32 12.34 14.23 20.61
N ASP A 33 13.60 14.61 20.80
CA ASP A 33 14.06 15.98 20.98
C ASP A 33 14.69 16.48 19.67
N LEU A 34 14.31 17.67 19.19
CA LEU A 34 14.85 18.29 17.97
C LEU A 34 15.50 19.66 18.22
N VAL A 35 15.81 20.00 19.48
CA VAL A 35 16.33 21.32 19.90
C VAL A 35 17.57 21.74 19.12
N ASP A 36 18.65 20.96 19.17
CA ASP A 36 19.95 21.35 18.58
C ASP A 36 19.86 21.64 17.06
N TRP A 37 18.88 21.05 16.37
CA TRP A 37 18.73 21.14 14.91
C TRP A 37 17.70 22.18 14.46
N LEU A 38 16.63 22.39 15.24
CA LEU A 38 15.54 23.31 14.91
C LEU A 38 15.58 24.63 15.69
N SER A 39 16.36 24.70 16.77
CA SER A 39 16.59 25.91 17.58
C SER A 39 18.07 26.34 17.61
N PRO A 40 18.79 26.40 16.47
CA PRO A 40 20.21 26.78 16.44
C PRO A 40 20.48 28.22 16.91
N THR A 41 19.44 29.04 17.01
CA THR A 41 19.41 30.35 17.69
C THR A 41 19.93 30.30 19.14
N LEU A 42 19.86 29.15 19.82
CA LEU A 42 20.42 28.96 21.17
C LEU A 42 21.95 28.80 21.16
N SER A 43 22.52 28.28 20.07
CA SER A 43 23.98 28.10 19.91
C SER A 43 24.64 29.30 19.21
N ALA A 44 23.93 29.94 18.28
CA ALA A 44 24.37 31.14 17.58
C ALA A 44 24.12 32.40 18.44
N SER A 45 25.01 32.66 19.39
CA SER A 45 24.96 33.71 20.44
C SER A 45 24.63 35.16 19.99
N HIS A 46 24.65 35.44 18.68
CA HIS A 46 24.34 36.74 18.09
C HIS A 46 22.89 36.85 17.54
N LEU A 47 22.15 35.74 17.39
CA LEU A 47 20.81 35.69 16.80
C LEU A 47 19.70 35.86 17.85
N ARG A 48 19.40 37.11 18.21
CA ARG A 48 18.35 37.46 19.19
C ARG A 48 16.91 37.45 18.65
N ARG A 49 16.66 37.06 17.39
CA ARG A 49 15.31 36.97 16.80
C ARG A 49 15.03 35.56 16.24
N PRO A 50 13.80 35.05 16.37
CA PRO A 50 13.39 33.82 15.71
C PRO A 50 13.42 33.97 14.18
N PRO A 51 13.56 32.87 13.42
CA PRO A 51 13.47 32.90 11.96
C PRO A 51 12.07 33.28 11.48
N ASP A 52 11.98 33.92 10.31
CA ASP A 52 10.71 34.23 9.65
C ASP A 52 10.17 33.01 8.89
N ILE A 53 11.07 32.22 8.29
CA ILE A 53 10.76 31.01 7.51
C ILE A 53 11.67 29.87 7.96
N VAL A 54 11.10 28.68 8.17
CA VAL A 54 11.85 27.44 8.47
C VAL A 54 11.53 26.38 7.42
N ALA A 55 12.53 26.00 6.62
CA ALA A 55 12.41 24.97 5.59
C ALA A 55 13.13 23.69 6.04
N VAL A 56 12.40 22.58 6.19
CA VAL A 56 12.92 21.29 6.67
C VAL A 56 12.81 20.25 5.56
N GLY A 57 13.97 19.78 5.08
CA GLY A 57 14.11 18.72 4.09
C GLY A 57 14.54 17.40 4.71
N PHE A 58 13.96 16.30 4.23
CA PHE A 58 14.39 14.94 4.58
C PHE A 58 14.68 14.12 3.34
N GLN A 59 15.68 13.25 3.46
CA GLN A 59 15.98 12.21 2.48
C GLN A 59 15.88 10.83 3.16
N GLU A 60 15.50 9.83 2.38
CA GLU A 60 15.22 8.46 2.85
C GLU A 60 14.30 8.41 4.08
N LEU A 61 13.32 9.33 4.19
CA LEU A 61 12.42 9.49 5.35
C LEU A 61 11.55 8.26 5.65
N LEU A 62 11.35 7.39 4.66
CA LEU A 62 10.42 6.25 4.74
C LEU A 62 11.08 4.98 4.19
N PRO A 63 10.86 3.82 4.82
CA PRO A 63 11.16 2.52 4.21
C PRO A 63 10.59 2.46 2.79
N LEU A 64 11.43 2.07 1.82
CA LEU A 64 11.13 2.24 0.39
C LEU A 64 9.76 1.68 -0.02
N HIS A 65 9.33 0.55 0.55
CA HIS A 65 8.02 -0.05 0.26
C HIS A 65 6.83 0.83 0.70
N LEU A 66 6.92 1.57 1.81
CA LEU A 66 5.88 2.52 2.24
C LEU A 66 5.90 3.80 1.38
N GLY A 67 7.09 4.31 1.07
CA GLY A 67 7.24 5.45 0.17
C GLY A 67 6.71 5.14 -1.24
N PHE A 68 7.01 3.95 -1.77
CA PHE A 68 6.57 3.49 -3.08
C PHE A 68 5.09 3.11 -3.15
N THR A 69 4.45 2.65 -2.07
CA THR A 69 2.99 2.42 -2.06
C THR A 69 2.17 3.71 -1.85
N GLY A 70 2.80 4.83 -1.53
CA GLY A 70 2.11 6.09 -1.22
C GLY A 70 1.46 6.13 0.17
N LEU A 71 1.77 5.16 1.05
CA LEU A 71 1.24 5.07 2.42
C LEU A 71 1.96 6.03 3.40
N SER A 72 2.55 7.11 2.88
CA SER A 72 3.41 8.06 3.59
C SER A 72 2.65 9.01 4.52
N HIS A 73 1.37 9.28 4.25
CA HIS A 73 0.59 10.34 4.89
C HIS A 73 0.63 10.34 6.43
N GLY A 74 0.52 9.18 7.08
CA GLY A 74 0.50 9.10 8.54
C GLY A 74 1.82 9.51 9.20
N VAL A 75 2.95 9.08 8.64
CA VAL A 75 4.29 9.47 9.15
C VAL A 75 4.54 10.95 8.88
N VAL A 76 4.17 11.45 7.70
CA VAL A 76 4.35 12.86 7.33
C VAL A 76 3.51 13.79 8.22
N ALA A 77 2.30 13.37 8.64
CA ALA A 77 1.48 14.11 9.59
C ALA A 77 2.13 14.15 11.00
N SER A 78 2.60 13.01 11.51
CA SER A 78 3.29 12.93 12.80
C SER A 78 4.60 13.74 12.82
N ARG A 79 5.33 13.81 11.70
CA ARG A 79 6.54 14.64 11.60
C ARG A 79 6.21 16.13 11.51
N ASP A 80 5.14 16.54 10.83
CA ASP A 80 4.66 17.94 10.80
C ASP A 80 4.30 18.45 12.21
N GLU A 81 3.56 17.66 12.97
CA GLU A 81 3.19 17.95 14.37
C GLU A 81 4.43 18.04 15.30
N LEU A 82 5.37 17.10 15.17
CA LEU A 82 6.62 17.13 15.94
C LEU A 82 7.48 18.35 15.58
N LEU A 83 7.69 18.64 14.30
CA LEU A 83 8.51 19.77 13.85
C LEU A 83 7.95 21.09 14.39
N ARG A 84 6.65 21.33 14.22
CA ARG A 84 6.01 22.58 14.63
C ARG A 84 6.09 22.79 16.14
N SER A 85 5.71 21.76 16.92
CA SER A 85 5.77 21.84 18.39
C SER A 85 7.19 22.06 18.93
N GLN A 86 8.23 21.52 18.28
CA GLN A 86 9.62 21.80 18.67
C GLN A 86 10.09 23.20 18.22
N ILE A 87 9.68 23.70 17.05
CA ILE A 87 10.02 25.06 16.59
C ILE A 87 9.36 26.12 17.49
N GLU A 88 8.07 25.97 17.80
CA GLU A 88 7.30 26.92 18.62
C GLU A 88 7.78 26.93 20.08
N LYS A 89 8.08 25.76 20.67
CA LYS A 89 8.54 25.61 22.07
C LYS A 89 9.85 26.34 22.37
N HIS A 90 10.78 26.42 21.42
CA HIS A 90 12.13 26.96 21.67
C HIS A 90 12.38 28.34 21.08
N ASN A 91 11.56 28.79 20.13
CA ASN A 91 11.55 30.18 19.68
C ASN A 91 10.67 31.08 20.57
N SER A 92 9.76 30.51 21.36
CA SER A 92 9.00 31.27 22.38
C SER A 92 9.89 31.55 23.59
N THR A 93 9.93 32.81 24.02
CA THR A 93 10.71 33.25 25.20
C THR A 93 9.77 33.59 26.36
N ALA A 94 10.32 33.85 27.56
CA ALA A 94 9.54 34.16 28.75
C ALA A 94 8.84 35.54 28.67
N GLY A 95 7.77 35.61 27.89
CA GLY A 95 6.98 36.81 27.63
C GLY A 95 6.36 36.87 26.21
N GLU A 96 6.90 36.12 25.24
CA GLU A 96 6.47 36.17 23.84
C GLU A 96 6.32 34.76 23.25
N HIS A 97 5.10 34.42 22.81
CA HIS A 97 4.77 33.13 22.20
C HIS A 97 4.82 33.21 20.67
N VAL A 98 5.75 32.49 20.05
CA VAL A 98 6.00 32.55 18.59
C VAL A 98 5.35 31.36 17.89
N ALA A 99 4.23 31.61 17.21
CA ALA A 99 3.48 30.61 16.45
C ALA A 99 3.94 30.52 14.97
N TYR A 100 3.84 29.32 14.37
CA TYR A 100 4.23 29.07 12.98
C TYR A 100 3.14 28.34 12.19
N ILE A 101 2.75 28.90 11.05
CA ILE A 101 1.88 28.23 10.09
C ILE A 101 2.67 27.30 9.18
N LEU A 102 2.11 26.14 8.83
CA LEU A 102 2.62 25.30 7.73
C LEU A 102 2.20 25.95 6.41
N VAL A 103 3.17 26.49 5.67
CA VAL A 103 2.95 27.07 4.33
C VAL A 103 2.61 25.98 3.33
N ALA A 104 3.43 24.94 3.27
CA ALA A 104 3.19 23.75 2.44
C ALA A 104 4.08 22.59 2.85
N LYS A 105 3.70 21.39 2.39
CA LYS A 105 4.51 20.17 2.46
C LYS A 105 4.37 19.36 1.17
N VAL A 106 5.48 18.76 0.72
CA VAL A 106 5.57 17.95 -0.49
C VAL A 106 6.47 16.74 -0.24
N VAL A 107 6.04 15.57 -0.71
CA VAL A 107 6.73 14.28 -0.47
C VAL A 107 6.69 13.44 -1.75
N ASN A 108 7.83 12.87 -2.12
CA ASN A 108 7.95 11.89 -3.19
C ASN A 108 8.80 10.70 -2.69
N VAL A 109 8.15 9.53 -2.51
CA VAL A 109 8.73 8.30 -1.95
C VAL A 109 9.44 8.54 -0.60
N GLY A 110 10.75 8.79 -0.61
CA GLY A 110 11.58 9.03 0.58
C GLY A 110 12.09 10.46 0.72
N VAL A 111 11.87 11.33 -0.27
CA VAL A 111 12.26 12.74 -0.24
C VAL A 111 11.08 13.58 0.21
N ALA A 112 11.27 14.44 1.21
CA ALA A 112 10.23 15.31 1.75
C ALA A 112 10.76 16.74 1.97
N LEU A 113 9.86 17.71 1.87
CA LEU A 113 10.09 19.11 2.21
C LEU A 113 8.84 19.67 2.89
N LEU A 114 9.02 20.30 4.04
CA LEU A 114 8.00 21.03 4.78
C LEU A 114 8.52 22.45 5.00
N ILE A 115 7.66 23.46 4.83
CA ILE A 115 8.00 24.86 5.08
C ILE A 115 7.00 25.47 6.05
N TYR A 116 7.56 26.09 7.09
CA TYR A 116 6.84 26.86 8.10
C TYR A 116 7.17 28.34 7.94
N ALA A 117 6.20 29.19 8.27
CA ALA A 117 6.37 30.64 8.32
C ALA A 117 5.85 31.17 9.66
N ARG A 118 6.53 32.16 10.22
CA ARG A 118 6.12 32.86 11.43
C ARG A 118 4.77 33.55 11.16
N ASP A 119 3.75 33.19 11.96
CA ASP A 119 2.36 33.56 11.72
C ASP A 119 2.16 35.08 11.70
N GLN A 120 2.66 35.75 12.74
CA GLN A 120 2.72 37.21 12.79
C GLN A 120 3.90 37.72 11.95
N GLY A 121 3.58 38.39 10.83
CA GLY A 121 4.56 38.92 9.90
C GLY A 121 4.50 38.22 8.53
N VAL A 122 5.52 37.43 8.19
CA VAL A 122 5.66 36.89 6.83
C VAL A 122 4.55 35.88 6.47
N GLY A 123 4.03 35.11 7.43
CA GLY A 123 2.96 34.13 7.19
C GLY A 123 1.71 34.75 6.56
N GLN A 124 1.32 35.95 7.00
CA GLN A 124 0.16 36.69 6.47
C GLN A 124 0.40 37.30 5.08
N ARG A 125 1.67 37.38 4.62
CA ARG A 125 2.04 37.91 3.29
C ARG A 125 2.32 36.84 2.24
N ILE A 126 2.25 35.56 2.61
CA ILE A 126 2.54 34.45 1.69
C ILE A 126 1.32 34.12 0.83
N CYS A 127 1.51 34.11 -0.49
CA CYS A 127 0.50 33.77 -1.49
C CYS A 127 1.07 32.91 -2.64
N ASP A 128 0.18 32.46 -3.54
CA ASP A 128 0.48 31.60 -4.71
C ASP A 128 1.38 30.40 -4.40
N VAL A 129 1.05 29.70 -3.31
CA VAL A 129 1.80 28.53 -2.85
C VAL A 129 1.62 27.36 -3.82
N GLN A 130 2.73 26.91 -4.41
CA GLN A 130 2.79 25.79 -5.36
C GLN A 130 3.75 24.71 -4.85
N THR A 131 3.43 23.44 -5.15
CA THR A 131 4.33 22.31 -4.89
C THR A 131 4.50 21.46 -6.15
N THR A 132 5.70 20.89 -6.32
CA THR A 132 6.06 20.04 -7.46
C THR A 132 7.13 19.04 -7.06
N TRP A 133 7.33 17.99 -7.86
CA TRP A 133 8.37 16.98 -7.63
C TRP A 133 8.87 16.42 -8.95
N THR A 134 10.05 15.82 -8.95
CA THR A 134 10.58 15.01 -10.05
C THR A 134 11.36 13.80 -9.54
N ALA A 135 11.60 12.83 -10.42
CA ALA A 135 12.18 11.54 -10.08
C ALA A 135 13.08 11.01 -11.20
N PHE A 136 14.25 10.54 -10.83
CA PHE A 136 15.32 10.07 -11.73
C PHE A 136 16.07 8.86 -11.18
N GLY A 137 15.54 8.18 -10.15
CA GLY A 137 15.94 6.82 -9.83
C GLY A 137 15.65 5.84 -10.97
N PRO A 138 16.03 4.56 -10.83
CA PRO A 138 15.85 3.55 -11.88
C PRO A 138 14.42 3.54 -12.45
N LEU A 139 14.29 3.59 -13.78
CA LEU A 139 13.00 3.72 -14.49
C LEU A 139 12.14 4.91 -14.02
N TRP A 140 12.78 6.04 -13.69
CA TRP A 140 12.18 7.27 -13.15
C TRP A 140 11.47 7.09 -11.79
N MET A 141 11.79 6.04 -11.04
CA MET A 141 11.23 5.79 -9.71
C MET A 141 11.75 6.80 -8.68
N GLY A 142 10.88 7.23 -7.75
CA GLY A 142 11.14 8.36 -6.83
C GLY A 142 12.14 8.14 -5.69
N ASN A 143 12.92 7.05 -5.68
CA ASN A 143 13.91 6.81 -4.62
C ASN A 143 15.10 7.80 -4.69
N LYS A 144 15.46 8.28 -5.88
CA LYS A 144 16.29 9.47 -6.11
C LYS A 144 15.47 10.47 -6.93
N GLY A 145 15.58 11.75 -6.61
CA GLY A 145 14.61 12.75 -7.05
C GLY A 145 14.84 14.13 -6.43
N ALA A 146 13.90 15.03 -6.68
CA ALA A 146 13.80 16.31 -5.99
C ALA A 146 12.34 16.69 -5.76
N VAL A 147 12.08 17.42 -4.67
CA VAL A 147 10.78 18.01 -4.38
C VAL A 147 10.94 19.51 -4.19
N GLY A 148 9.98 20.30 -4.68
CA GLY A 148 10.05 21.76 -4.69
C GLY A 148 8.79 22.40 -4.14
N ILE A 149 8.97 23.46 -3.38
CA ILE A 149 7.91 24.38 -2.94
C ILE A 149 8.28 25.79 -3.43
N ARG A 150 7.28 26.51 -3.94
CA ARG A 150 7.40 27.91 -4.35
C ARG A 150 6.23 28.70 -3.78
N PHE A 151 6.46 29.94 -3.39
CA PHE A 151 5.42 30.90 -3.03
C PHE A 151 5.91 32.32 -3.30
N ARG A 152 5.01 33.31 -3.30
CA ARG A 152 5.34 34.73 -3.31
C ARG A 152 5.15 35.30 -1.91
N VAL A 153 6.07 36.15 -1.47
CA VAL A 153 5.89 37.04 -0.31
C VAL A 153 5.49 38.41 -0.84
N SER A 154 4.25 38.83 -0.56
CA SER A 154 3.68 40.09 -1.03
C SER A 154 4.36 41.31 -0.39
N SER A 155 4.44 42.41 -1.13
CA SER A 155 4.86 43.70 -0.59
C SER A 155 3.81 44.28 0.37
N ASP A 156 4.26 45.01 1.39
CA ASP A 156 3.39 45.61 2.42
C ASP A 156 2.42 46.68 1.86
N SER A 157 2.62 47.09 0.60
CA SER A 157 1.76 48.03 -0.15
C SER A 157 0.44 47.42 -0.65
N GLY A 158 0.24 46.09 -0.54
CA GLY A 158 -0.96 45.41 -1.04
C GLY A 158 -1.11 45.35 -2.57
N SER A 159 -0.08 45.76 -3.31
CA SER A 159 0.00 45.64 -4.78
C SER A 159 0.25 44.19 -5.21
N GLU A 160 0.05 43.88 -6.51
CA GLU A 160 0.36 42.54 -7.07
C GLU A 160 1.88 42.21 -7.10
N GLY A 161 2.73 43.13 -6.64
CA GLY A 161 4.18 42.96 -6.52
C GLY A 161 4.63 42.23 -5.25
N GLY A 162 5.70 41.44 -5.36
CA GLY A 162 6.32 40.72 -4.26
C GLY A 162 7.48 39.85 -4.72
N GLU A 163 8.21 39.27 -3.79
CA GLU A 163 9.35 38.39 -4.08
C GLU A 163 8.91 36.93 -4.13
N ILE A 164 9.35 36.20 -5.16
CA ILE A 164 9.11 34.75 -5.29
C ILE A 164 10.27 34.02 -4.60
N MET A 165 9.94 33.11 -3.68
CA MET A 165 10.90 32.23 -3.01
C MET A 165 10.68 30.80 -3.49
N THR A 166 11.75 30.14 -3.96
CA THR A 166 11.72 28.74 -4.38
C THR A 166 12.68 27.91 -3.53
N PHE A 167 12.18 26.84 -2.94
CA PHE A 167 12.94 25.90 -2.10
C PHE A 167 12.90 24.52 -2.76
N VAL A 168 14.06 23.89 -2.92
CA VAL A 168 14.21 22.57 -3.54
C VAL A 168 14.98 21.65 -2.61
N CYS A 169 14.34 20.56 -2.20
CA CYS A 169 14.95 19.45 -1.46
C CYS A 169 15.33 18.34 -2.44
N THR A 170 16.62 18.03 -2.54
CA THR A 170 17.20 17.07 -3.51
C THR A 170 17.70 15.79 -2.85
N HIS A 171 17.76 14.72 -3.64
CA HIS A 171 18.39 13.46 -3.27
C HIS A 171 19.02 12.82 -4.51
N LEU A 172 20.31 13.09 -4.73
CA LEU A 172 21.02 12.76 -5.97
C LEU A 172 21.61 11.32 -5.96
N THR A 173 22.10 10.85 -7.11
CA THR A 173 22.66 9.51 -7.27
C THR A 173 23.90 9.26 -6.39
N ALA A 174 23.89 8.14 -5.67
CA ALA A 174 24.94 7.77 -4.72
C ALA A 174 26.17 7.12 -5.37
N HIS A 175 27.21 6.89 -4.55
CA HIS A 175 28.54 6.34 -4.90
C HIS A 175 29.47 7.29 -5.68
N ALA A 176 30.77 7.26 -5.34
CA ALA A 176 31.77 8.20 -5.87
C ALA A 176 31.91 8.19 -7.40
N HIS A 177 31.90 6.99 -8.02
CA HIS A 177 32.03 6.84 -9.48
C HIS A 177 30.85 7.42 -10.28
N ASN A 178 29.67 7.60 -9.67
CA ASN A 178 28.49 8.14 -10.35
C ASN A 178 28.47 9.69 -10.40
N LEU A 179 29.62 10.34 -10.53
CA LEU A 179 29.70 11.80 -10.61
C LEU A 179 28.94 12.33 -11.83
N GLN A 180 29.18 11.76 -13.00
CA GLN A 180 28.47 12.11 -14.24
C GLN A 180 26.95 11.92 -14.12
N THR A 181 26.50 10.89 -13.38
CA THR A 181 25.07 10.70 -13.09
C THR A 181 24.52 11.81 -12.20
N ARG A 182 25.26 12.29 -11.19
CA ARG A 182 24.84 13.46 -10.38
C ARG A 182 24.75 14.77 -11.19
N LEU A 183 25.61 14.95 -12.19
CA LEU A 183 25.52 16.10 -13.10
C LEU A 183 24.25 16.01 -13.97
N ALA A 184 23.97 14.82 -14.52
CA ALA A 184 22.73 14.55 -15.27
C ALA A 184 21.47 14.64 -14.39
N ASP A 185 21.53 14.23 -13.12
CA ASP A 185 20.45 14.39 -12.14
C ASP A 185 20.11 15.87 -11.95
N TRP A 186 21.13 16.73 -11.81
CA TRP A 186 20.94 18.19 -11.69
C TRP A 186 20.33 18.80 -12.95
N GLU A 187 20.86 18.48 -14.12
CA GLU A 187 20.27 18.89 -15.40
C GLU A 187 18.80 18.45 -15.51
N HIS A 188 18.50 17.21 -15.14
CA HIS A 188 17.15 16.67 -15.10
C HIS A 188 16.25 17.44 -14.12
N ILE A 189 16.73 17.81 -12.94
CA ILE A 189 15.98 18.64 -11.97
C ILE A 189 15.56 19.97 -12.60
N VAL A 190 16.52 20.73 -13.16
CA VAL A 190 16.23 22.04 -13.79
C VAL A 190 15.25 21.90 -14.95
N LYS A 191 15.35 20.80 -15.72
CA LYS A 191 14.52 20.47 -16.87
C LYS A 191 13.08 20.02 -16.55
N THR A 192 12.85 19.43 -15.37
CA THR A 192 11.60 18.68 -15.07
C THR A 192 10.90 19.04 -13.74
N LEU A 193 11.59 19.68 -12.80
CA LEU A 193 11.02 20.22 -11.56
C LEU A 193 10.34 21.58 -11.83
N LEU A 194 9.30 21.53 -12.66
CA LEU A 194 8.60 22.70 -13.19
C LEU A 194 7.43 23.11 -12.31
N PHE A 195 7.21 24.43 -12.26
CA PHE A 195 6.11 25.12 -11.58
C PHE A 195 5.16 25.74 -12.61
N GLN A 196 3.95 26.11 -12.20
CA GLN A 196 3.00 26.85 -13.03
C GLN A 196 3.35 28.36 -13.01
N GLY A 197 3.18 29.06 -14.13
CA GLY A 197 3.28 30.51 -14.18
C GLY A 197 2.29 31.16 -13.22
N MET A 198 2.74 32.12 -12.41
CA MET A 198 1.90 32.85 -11.45
C MET A 198 1.10 33.99 -12.10
N ASP A 199 1.41 34.34 -13.35
CA ASP A 199 0.72 35.39 -14.10
C ASP A 199 -0.50 34.80 -14.82
N LYS A 200 -1.69 35.34 -14.52
CA LYS A 200 -2.99 34.91 -15.06
C LYS A 200 -3.06 34.99 -16.59
N GLN A 201 -2.25 35.84 -17.23
CA GLN A 201 -2.18 35.94 -18.70
C GLN A 201 -1.14 35.00 -19.34
N ARG A 202 -0.27 34.36 -18.55
CA ARG A 202 0.84 33.53 -19.04
C ARG A 202 0.86 32.15 -18.38
N SER A 203 -0.01 31.25 -18.85
CA SER A 203 -0.09 29.84 -18.43
C SER A 203 1.12 28.96 -18.81
N ALA A 204 2.29 29.56 -19.03
CA ALA A 204 3.53 28.85 -19.31
C ALA A 204 4.07 28.18 -18.03
N VAL A 205 4.67 27.00 -18.18
CA VAL A 205 5.44 26.38 -17.10
C VAL A 205 6.81 27.06 -16.94
N SER A 206 7.32 27.11 -15.72
CA SER A 206 8.60 27.75 -15.40
C SER A 206 9.54 26.82 -14.63
N SER A 207 10.85 27.02 -14.78
CA SER A 207 11.88 26.24 -14.08
C SER A 207 12.11 26.77 -12.66
N ILE A 208 12.92 26.06 -11.87
CA ILE A 208 13.30 26.47 -10.50
C ILE A 208 13.90 27.89 -10.42
N TYR A 209 14.60 28.31 -11.48
CA TYR A 209 15.29 29.61 -11.59
C TYR A 209 14.35 30.79 -11.87
N ALA A 210 13.10 30.56 -12.24
CA ALA A 210 12.10 31.62 -12.42
C ALA A 210 11.55 32.05 -11.04
N THR A 211 12.38 32.76 -10.28
CA THR A 211 12.16 33.11 -8.87
C THR A 211 12.98 34.37 -8.52
N SER A 212 12.69 35.02 -7.39
CA SER A 212 13.54 36.10 -6.85
C SER A 212 14.69 35.52 -6.05
N HIS A 213 14.39 34.61 -5.13
CA HIS A 213 15.38 33.86 -4.34
C HIS A 213 15.21 32.36 -4.57
N LEU A 214 16.32 31.64 -4.70
CA LEU A 214 16.37 30.19 -4.89
C LEU A 214 17.23 29.53 -3.82
N PHE A 215 16.70 28.50 -3.17
CA PHE A 215 17.38 27.68 -2.17
C PHE A 215 17.33 26.21 -2.59
N VAL A 216 18.48 25.54 -2.62
CA VAL A 216 18.62 24.16 -3.09
C VAL A 216 19.46 23.38 -2.08
N PHE A 217 18.87 22.37 -1.45
CA PHE A 217 19.50 21.67 -0.33
C PHE A 217 19.12 20.20 -0.30
N GLY A 218 19.93 19.39 0.38
CA GLY A 218 19.68 17.96 0.52
C GLY A 218 20.92 17.11 0.46
N ASP A 219 20.72 15.80 0.37
CA ASP A 219 21.78 14.84 0.09
C ASP A 219 22.14 14.90 -1.40
N MET A 220 23.14 15.72 -1.69
CA MET A 220 23.78 15.85 -3.00
C MET A 220 24.64 14.63 -3.35
N ASN A 221 24.86 13.72 -2.39
CA ASN A 221 25.70 12.54 -2.51
C ASN A 221 27.16 12.81 -2.94
N SER A 222 27.64 14.06 -2.82
CA SER A 222 29.03 14.47 -3.14
C SER A 222 30.05 13.66 -2.34
N ARG A 223 31.22 13.43 -2.94
CA ARG A 223 32.31 12.62 -2.40
C ARG A 223 33.64 13.34 -2.57
N LEU A 224 34.66 12.89 -1.82
CA LEU A 224 36.03 13.37 -1.98
C LEU A 224 36.77 12.50 -3.01
N ASP A 225 37.37 13.11 -4.02
CA ASP A 225 38.43 12.47 -4.82
C ASP A 225 39.75 12.61 -4.04
N VAL A 226 39.90 11.76 -3.02
CA VAL A 226 41.08 11.75 -2.14
C VAL A 226 42.32 11.44 -2.99
N PRO A 227 43.38 12.28 -2.95
CA PRO A 227 44.57 12.08 -3.77
C PRO A 227 45.33 10.80 -3.37
N THR A 228 46.15 10.30 -4.30
CA THR A 228 46.95 9.08 -4.17
C THR A 228 48.46 9.38 -4.28
N PRO A 229 49.10 9.96 -3.25
CA PRO A 229 50.54 10.23 -3.27
C PRO A 229 51.36 8.97 -3.61
N GLY A 230 52.19 9.04 -4.65
CA GLY A 230 52.98 7.88 -5.11
C GLY A 230 52.15 6.71 -5.65
N GLY A 231 50.86 6.90 -5.93
CA GLY A 231 49.93 5.84 -6.35
C GLY A 231 49.25 5.09 -5.20
N CYS A 232 49.66 5.31 -3.94
CA CYS A 232 49.04 4.70 -2.77
C CYS A 232 47.83 5.52 -2.29
N PRO A 233 46.65 4.91 -2.05
CA PRO A 233 45.53 5.58 -1.39
C PRO A 233 45.86 5.97 0.06
N ILE A 234 45.38 7.15 0.49
CA ILE A 234 45.41 7.53 1.90
C ILE A 234 44.55 6.54 2.70
N VAL A 235 45.15 5.93 3.73
CA VAL A 235 44.46 4.99 4.62
C VAL A 235 43.32 5.71 5.35
N HIS A 236 42.17 5.04 5.51
CA HIS A 236 40.94 5.62 6.07
C HIS A 236 41.19 6.44 7.35
N ASP A 237 41.97 5.91 8.28
CA ASP A 237 42.15 6.54 9.60
C ASP A 237 43.09 7.76 9.55
N ALA A 238 44.00 7.80 8.57
CA ALA A 238 44.79 9.00 8.28
C ALA A 238 43.93 10.11 7.65
N LEU A 239 42.99 9.75 6.77
CA LEU A 239 42.00 10.68 6.22
C LEU A 239 41.04 11.21 7.29
N VAL A 240 40.56 10.35 8.19
CA VAL A 240 39.74 10.75 9.36
C VAL A 240 40.53 11.68 10.28
N SER A 241 41.79 11.36 10.56
CA SER A 241 42.68 12.23 11.35
C SER A 241 42.84 13.61 10.72
N GLN A 242 43.12 13.69 9.41
CA GLN A 242 43.19 14.96 8.68
C GLN A 242 41.86 15.74 8.72
N LEU A 243 40.72 15.07 8.55
CA LEU A 243 39.40 15.72 8.57
C LEU A 243 38.94 16.14 9.98
N SER A 244 39.64 15.72 11.04
CA SER A 244 39.38 16.19 12.41
C SER A 244 39.83 17.65 12.62
N THR A 245 40.87 18.12 11.93
CA THR A 245 41.37 19.50 12.06
C THR A 245 40.73 20.42 11.02
N GLN A 246 40.56 21.71 11.37
CA GLN A 246 40.00 22.70 10.46
C GLN A 246 40.90 22.92 9.23
N GLU A 247 42.21 22.97 9.43
CA GLU A 247 43.21 23.07 8.35
C GLU A 247 43.14 21.89 7.37
N GLY A 248 43.00 20.66 7.89
CA GLY A 248 42.88 19.47 7.07
C GLY A 248 41.56 19.40 6.31
N ARG A 249 40.46 19.88 6.89
CA ARG A 249 39.18 20.08 6.18
C ARG A 249 39.28 21.16 5.11
N GLU A 250 39.95 22.28 5.38
CA GLU A 250 40.17 23.34 4.39
C GLU A 250 41.00 22.86 3.19
N GLN A 251 42.02 22.03 3.41
CA GLN A 251 42.74 21.36 2.32
C GLN A 251 41.81 20.39 1.56
N ALA A 252 41.07 19.56 2.28
CA ALA A 252 40.17 18.56 1.70
C ALA A 252 38.95 19.15 0.97
N ARG A 253 38.57 20.41 1.20
CA ARG A 253 37.51 21.09 0.43
C ARG A 253 37.82 21.10 -1.07
N ASN A 254 39.10 21.13 -1.43
CA ASN A 254 39.57 21.10 -2.83
C ASN A 254 39.48 19.70 -3.46
N TRP A 255 39.19 18.67 -2.66
CA TRP A 255 38.98 17.29 -3.12
C TRP A 255 37.50 16.97 -3.34
N ASP A 256 36.58 17.77 -2.80
CA ASP A 256 35.13 17.63 -2.98
C ASP A 256 34.72 17.73 -4.45
N GLN A 257 34.09 16.66 -4.96
CA GLN A 257 33.61 16.57 -6.33
C GLN A 257 32.66 17.73 -6.69
N LEU A 258 31.68 18.02 -5.83
CA LEU A 258 30.69 19.04 -6.12
C LEU A 258 31.32 20.44 -6.21
N ARG A 259 32.20 20.83 -5.26
CA ARG A 259 32.91 22.11 -5.32
C ARG A 259 33.68 22.30 -6.64
N LYS A 260 34.34 21.24 -7.15
CA LYS A 260 35.04 21.29 -8.45
C LYS A 260 34.08 21.53 -9.60
N GLU A 261 33.03 20.72 -9.72
CA GLU A 261 32.08 20.79 -10.84
C GLU A 261 31.25 22.08 -10.85
N VAL A 262 30.99 22.67 -9.66
CA VAL A 262 30.40 24.01 -9.54
C VAL A 262 31.40 25.09 -9.97
N GLY A 263 32.66 25.01 -9.56
CA GLY A 263 33.72 25.95 -9.97
C GLY A 263 34.05 25.87 -11.47
N LEU A 264 33.85 24.71 -12.11
CA LEU A 264 33.92 24.53 -13.56
C LEU A 264 32.66 25.00 -14.31
N GLY A 265 31.58 25.35 -13.59
CA GLY A 265 30.32 25.76 -14.19
C GLY A 265 29.52 24.64 -14.85
N ASN A 266 29.78 23.37 -14.52
CA ASN A 266 29.07 22.21 -15.07
C ASN A 266 27.73 21.93 -14.35
N THR A 267 27.55 22.46 -13.14
CA THR A 267 26.39 22.16 -12.28
C THR A 267 26.13 23.28 -11.26
N PHE A 268 24.94 23.29 -10.66
CA PHE A 268 24.45 24.34 -9.73
C PHE A 268 24.71 25.79 -10.22
N HIS A 269 24.56 26.04 -11.52
CA HIS A 269 24.85 27.32 -12.20
C HIS A 269 24.32 28.57 -11.44
N GLY A 270 25.22 29.46 -11.03
CA GLY A 270 24.86 30.72 -10.35
C GLY A 270 24.34 30.55 -8.91
N LEU A 271 24.46 29.35 -8.32
CA LEU A 271 24.23 29.11 -6.90
C LEU A 271 25.54 29.23 -6.10
N ARG A 272 25.39 29.61 -4.84
CA ARG A 272 26.48 29.81 -3.86
C ARG A 272 26.26 28.95 -2.64
N GLU A 273 27.31 28.69 -1.88
CA GLU A 273 27.31 27.89 -0.66
C GLU A 273 28.18 28.58 0.39
N GLY A 274 27.88 28.38 1.67
CA GLY A 274 28.76 28.82 2.77
C GLY A 274 30.00 27.93 2.94
N ASN A 275 30.76 28.15 4.01
CA ASN A 275 32.01 27.44 4.26
C ASN A 275 31.79 26.02 4.81
N PHE A 276 31.29 25.09 3.97
CA PHE A 276 30.91 23.72 4.37
C PHE A 276 32.03 22.91 5.07
N TRP A 277 33.30 23.28 4.87
CA TRP A 277 34.47 22.62 5.46
C TRP A 277 34.77 23.08 6.90
N GLU A 278 34.12 24.12 7.42
CA GLU A 278 34.28 24.53 8.82
C GLU A 278 33.80 23.42 9.77
N PHE A 279 32.70 22.74 9.42
CA PHE A 279 32.16 21.59 10.15
C PHE A 279 32.62 20.24 9.54
N ALA A 280 32.50 19.17 10.34
CA ALA A 280 32.94 17.83 9.96
C ALA A 280 32.12 17.23 8.79
N PRO A 281 32.69 16.33 7.98
CA PRO A 281 31.96 15.65 6.91
C PRO A 281 30.68 14.98 7.42
N SER A 282 29.52 15.26 6.80
CA SER A 282 28.21 14.79 7.29
C SER A 282 28.02 13.27 7.19
N TYR A 283 28.86 12.56 6.43
CA TYR A 283 28.77 11.13 6.11
C TYR A 283 30.18 10.52 6.04
N LYS A 284 30.42 9.22 6.29
CA LYS A 284 29.50 8.15 6.71
C LYS A 284 29.82 7.74 8.15
N TYR A 285 28.88 7.91 9.06
CA TYR A 285 29.06 7.52 10.46
C TYR A 285 28.72 6.04 10.71
N VAL A 286 29.16 5.53 11.86
CA VAL A 286 28.61 4.32 12.47
C VAL A 286 27.31 4.71 13.19
N ILE A 287 26.21 4.02 12.91
CA ILE A 287 24.91 4.29 13.54
C ILE A 287 25.01 3.98 15.04
N GLY A 288 24.56 4.91 15.87
CA GLY A 288 24.75 4.91 17.32
C GLY A 288 25.90 5.80 17.81
N GLU A 289 26.87 6.11 16.94
CA GLU A 289 28.08 6.86 17.31
C GLU A 289 28.00 8.35 16.95
N GLU A 290 28.58 9.19 17.81
CA GLU A 290 28.66 10.63 17.56
C GLU A 290 29.77 10.97 16.55
N ASN A 291 30.99 10.49 16.82
CA ASN A 291 32.22 10.94 16.16
C ASN A 291 32.98 9.84 15.38
N LEU A 292 32.41 8.63 15.24
CA LEU A 292 33.07 7.50 14.56
C LEU A 292 32.62 7.34 13.10
N PHE A 293 33.56 7.51 12.16
CA PHE A 293 33.35 7.23 10.74
C PHE A 293 33.43 5.74 10.40
N SER A 294 32.65 5.29 9.42
CA SER A 294 32.55 3.89 9.00
C SER A 294 33.47 3.59 7.81
N THR A 295 34.50 2.76 8.06
CA THR A 295 35.50 2.25 7.09
C THR A 295 34.94 1.70 5.75
N LYS A 296 33.63 1.44 5.67
CA LYS A 296 32.90 1.07 4.45
C LYS A 296 32.94 2.15 3.35
N ARG A 297 33.16 3.42 3.70
CA ARG A 297 33.30 4.57 2.77
C ARG A 297 34.25 5.62 3.36
N ALA A 298 34.99 6.32 2.51
CA ALA A 298 35.66 7.56 2.91
C ALA A 298 34.61 8.60 3.38
N PRO A 299 34.93 9.44 4.39
CA PRO A 299 34.07 10.56 4.77
C PRO A 299 33.86 11.58 3.65
N ALA A 300 32.72 12.26 3.63
CA ALA A 300 32.37 13.30 2.66
C ALA A 300 31.25 14.22 3.17
N TRP A 301 31.21 15.45 2.67
CA TRP A 301 30.08 16.38 2.81
C TRP A 301 29.03 16.07 1.75
N THR A 302 28.21 15.05 2.00
CA THR A 302 27.11 14.63 1.12
C THR A 302 25.93 15.60 1.17
N ASP A 303 25.65 16.14 2.36
CA ASP A 303 24.51 16.98 2.66
C ASP A 303 24.94 18.45 2.54
N ARG A 304 24.20 19.25 1.75
CA ARG A 304 24.63 20.62 1.35
C ARG A 304 23.46 21.60 1.29
N ILE A 305 23.74 22.90 1.43
CA ILE A 305 22.78 24.00 1.30
C ILE A 305 23.34 25.09 0.37
N PHE A 306 22.75 25.18 -0.82
CA PHE A 306 23.03 26.19 -1.84
C PHE A 306 21.93 27.26 -1.88
N PHE A 307 22.29 28.50 -2.20
CA PHE A 307 21.38 29.64 -2.30
C PHE A 307 21.83 30.66 -3.36
N THR A 308 20.89 31.48 -3.84
CA THR A 308 21.16 32.61 -4.76
C THR A 308 20.00 33.59 -4.79
N SER A 309 20.29 34.87 -5.04
CA SER A 309 19.33 35.97 -5.12
C SER A 309 19.41 36.68 -6.49
N TYR A 310 18.33 37.32 -6.92
CA TYR A 310 18.30 38.15 -8.14
C TYR A 310 19.26 39.36 -8.11
N LEU A 311 19.77 39.73 -6.93
CA LEU A 311 20.84 40.74 -6.78
C LEU A 311 22.23 40.18 -7.10
N ASP A 312 22.40 38.85 -7.08
CA ASP A 312 23.70 38.21 -7.25
C ASP A 312 24.10 38.15 -8.74
N SER A 313 25.21 38.78 -9.12
CA SER A 313 25.71 38.67 -10.51
C SER A 313 26.34 37.30 -10.80
N PRO A 314 26.09 36.67 -11.97
CA PRO A 314 26.88 35.54 -12.46
C PRO A 314 28.36 35.87 -12.69
N THR A 315 28.72 37.15 -12.86
CA THR A 315 30.12 37.59 -13.05
C THR A 315 30.93 37.66 -11.76
N THR A 316 30.29 37.53 -10.59
CA THR A 316 30.93 37.58 -9.28
C THR A 316 30.43 36.41 -8.41
N PRO A 317 30.82 35.15 -8.73
CA PRO A 317 30.36 33.97 -8.00
C PRO A 317 30.71 34.02 -6.50
N GLU A 318 31.83 34.65 -6.14
CA GLU A 318 32.27 34.78 -4.74
C GLU A 318 31.39 35.71 -3.86
N ILE A 319 30.59 36.59 -4.48
CA ILE A 319 29.82 37.64 -3.77
C ILE A 319 28.34 37.27 -3.76
N SER A 320 27.75 37.17 -2.55
CA SER A 320 26.34 36.87 -2.29
C SER A 320 25.66 38.01 -1.53
N TYR A 321 24.45 38.39 -1.92
CA TYR A 321 23.57 39.26 -1.14
C TYR A 321 22.81 38.50 -0.04
N ILE A 322 22.67 37.17 -0.17
CA ILE A 322 22.20 36.30 0.92
C ILE A 322 23.40 36.03 1.86
N THR A 323 23.30 36.46 3.12
CA THR A 323 24.38 36.30 4.11
C THR A 323 24.13 35.07 4.99
N PRO A 324 25.00 34.04 5.01
CA PRO A 324 24.93 32.98 6.01
C PRO A 324 25.32 33.54 7.38
N LEU A 325 24.41 33.42 8.35
CA LEU A 325 24.62 33.75 9.77
C LEU A 325 25.07 32.53 10.57
N LEU A 326 24.75 31.33 10.08
CA LEU A 326 25.21 30.03 10.55
C LEU A 326 25.18 29.05 9.39
N TYR A 327 26.14 28.13 9.30
CA TYR A 327 26.07 26.91 8.50
C TYR A 327 26.87 25.80 9.21
N THR A 328 26.20 24.76 9.69
CA THR A 328 26.83 23.71 10.50
C THR A 328 26.13 22.35 10.40
N SER A 329 26.84 21.28 10.78
CA SER A 329 26.28 19.97 11.11
C SER A 329 25.90 19.87 12.59
N VAL A 330 25.03 18.94 12.96
CA VAL A 330 24.62 18.65 14.34
C VAL A 330 25.08 17.24 14.76
N PRO A 331 26.25 17.07 15.41
CA PRO A 331 26.86 15.75 15.63
C PRO A 331 26.07 14.82 16.56
N SER A 332 25.33 15.37 17.53
CA SER A 332 24.58 14.65 18.58
C SER A 332 23.53 13.65 18.04
N TYR A 333 23.21 13.72 16.75
CA TYR A 333 22.24 12.86 16.07
C TYR A 333 22.95 11.60 15.57
N THR A 334 22.70 10.48 16.21
CA THR A 334 23.37 9.19 15.92
C THR A 334 22.46 8.14 15.28
N ALA A 335 21.19 8.46 15.06
CA ALA A 335 20.18 7.53 14.54
C ALA A 335 20.27 7.26 13.02
N SER A 336 21.13 7.98 12.31
CA SER A 336 21.49 7.78 10.90
C SER A 336 23.01 7.70 10.76
N ASP A 337 23.49 7.25 9.60
CA ASP A 337 24.90 7.34 9.20
C ASP A 337 25.23 8.67 8.49
N HIS A 338 24.23 9.54 8.32
CA HIS A 338 24.39 10.96 8.04
C HIS A 338 24.18 11.78 9.32
N LYS A 339 24.80 12.96 9.42
CA LYS A 339 24.49 13.99 10.42
C LYS A 339 23.55 15.05 9.81
N PRO A 340 22.54 15.55 10.54
CA PRO A 340 21.74 16.68 10.10
C PRO A 340 22.62 17.91 9.88
N ILE A 341 22.23 18.74 8.93
CA ILE A 341 22.81 20.07 8.71
C ILE A 341 21.75 21.15 8.87
N VAL A 342 22.20 22.34 9.27
CA VAL A 342 21.37 23.53 9.38
C VAL A 342 22.14 24.77 8.93
N ALA A 343 21.47 25.66 8.21
CA ALA A 343 21.93 27.01 7.94
C ALA A 343 20.87 28.02 8.37
N VAL A 344 21.32 29.20 8.83
CA VAL A 344 20.46 30.36 9.06
C VAL A 344 20.94 31.47 8.15
N LEU A 345 20.09 31.94 7.24
CA LEU A 345 20.42 32.86 6.16
C LEU A 345 19.66 34.17 6.35
N ARG A 346 20.36 35.31 6.27
CA ARG A 346 19.72 36.62 6.08
C ARG A 346 19.50 36.81 4.57
N VAL A 347 18.25 36.99 4.17
CA VAL A 347 17.84 37.33 2.81
C VAL A 347 17.80 38.87 2.68
N PRO A 348 18.32 39.47 1.60
CA PRO A 348 18.29 40.92 1.42
C PRO A 348 16.84 41.46 1.41
N SER A 349 16.65 42.66 1.93
CA SER A 349 15.32 43.30 1.99
C SER A 349 14.79 43.62 0.59
N ALA A 350 13.51 43.33 0.36
CA ALA A 350 12.84 43.63 -0.90
C ALA A 350 12.82 45.15 -1.22
N PRO A 351 13.03 45.57 -2.47
CA PRO A 351 12.83 46.95 -2.90
C PRO A 351 11.34 47.32 -2.85
N SER A 352 11.06 48.61 -2.64
CA SER A 352 9.70 49.19 -2.63
C SER A 352 9.08 49.36 -4.04
N SER A 353 9.24 48.34 -4.90
CA SER A 353 8.79 48.33 -6.28
C SER A 353 7.58 47.42 -6.51
N ASN A 354 6.62 47.88 -7.32
CA ASN A 354 5.43 47.10 -7.70
C ASN A 354 5.71 45.93 -8.67
N LEU A 355 6.97 45.74 -9.10
CA LEU A 355 7.39 44.67 -10.00
C LEU A 355 8.04 43.53 -9.20
N THR A 356 7.71 42.28 -9.53
CA THR A 356 8.41 41.10 -9.00
C THR A 356 9.83 41.01 -9.58
N PRO A 357 10.90 41.05 -8.75
CA PRO A 357 12.26 40.85 -9.23
C PRO A 357 12.50 39.37 -9.58
N MET A 358 13.26 39.11 -10.64
CA MET A 358 13.46 37.76 -11.20
C MET A 358 14.93 37.52 -11.52
N LEU A 359 15.47 36.40 -11.04
CA LEU A 359 16.90 36.07 -11.09
C LEU A 359 17.43 35.81 -12.50
N TYR A 360 16.64 35.12 -13.34
CA TYR A 360 16.85 35.07 -14.78
C TYR A 360 15.58 35.44 -15.53
N GLN A 361 15.71 36.29 -16.55
CA GLN A 361 14.71 36.36 -17.61
C GLN A 361 14.72 35.06 -18.42
N HIS A 362 13.59 34.71 -19.04
CA HIS A 362 13.29 33.34 -19.49
C HIS A 362 14.21 32.77 -20.58
N GLU A 363 15.05 33.62 -21.18
CA GLU A 363 15.96 33.30 -22.28
C GLU A 363 17.35 32.83 -21.79
N ASN A 364 17.76 33.24 -20.58
CA ASN A 364 19.09 32.96 -20.00
C ASN A 364 19.10 31.74 -19.03
N LEU A 365 18.18 30.79 -19.22
CA LEU A 365 18.13 29.57 -18.40
C LEU A 365 19.27 28.60 -18.77
N PRO A 366 20.01 28.03 -17.80
CA PRO A 366 21.10 27.10 -18.09
C PRO A 366 20.63 25.82 -18.80
N PHE A 367 19.39 25.38 -18.54
CA PHE A 367 18.76 24.26 -19.24
C PHE A 367 17.30 24.59 -19.59
N ARG A 368 16.88 24.20 -20.81
CA ARG A 368 15.51 24.45 -21.31
C ARG A 368 14.49 23.45 -20.75
N PRO A 369 13.36 23.90 -20.17
CA PRO A 369 12.28 23.04 -19.68
C PRO A 369 11.70 22.06 -20.71
N ILE A 370 11.32 20.85 -20.28
CA ILE A 370 10.75 19.78 -21.13
C ILE A 370 9.42 19.23 -20.58
N PRO A 371 8.35 20.05 -20.46
CA PRO A 371 7.13 19.69 -19.72
C PRO A 371 6.45 18.40 -20.18
N ARG A 372 6.33 18.15 -21.49
CA ARG A 372 5.65 16.93 -22.00
C ARG A 372 6.34 15.65 -21.52
N MET A 373 7.68 15.62 -21.58
CA MET A 373 8.46 14.47 -21.13
C MET A 373 8.49 14.38 -19.59
N ALA A 374 8.57 15.51 -18.89
CA ALA A 374 8.50 15.55 -17.43
C ALA A 374 7.17 14.97 -16.89
N VAL A 375 6.03 15.25 -17.53
CA VAL A 375 4.74 14.67 -17.14
C VAL A 375 4.71 13.15 -17.38
N ALA A 376 5.18 12.70 -18.55
CA ALA A 376 5.24 11.27 -18.87
C ALA A 376 6.13 10.49 -17.89
N GLN A 377 7.32 11.00 -17.59
CA GLN A 377 8.26 10.39 -16.63
C GLN A 377 7.67 10.30 -15.22
N LYS A 378 7.00 11.36 -14.74
CA LYS A 378 6.30 11.34 -13.44
C LYS A 378 5.18 10.30 -13.38
N ILE A 379 4.43 10.10 -14.47
CA ILE A 379 3.38 9.06 -14.54
C ILE A 379 4.00 7.66 -14.52
N ILE A 380 4.98 7.39 -15.40
CA ILE A 380 5.65 6.09 -15.53
C ILE A 380 6.33 5.71 -14.21
N GLY A 381 7.17 6.59 -13.66
CA GLY A 381 7.91 6.36 -12.42
C GLY A 381 7.01 6.15 -11.19
N LYS A 382 5.82 6.79 -11.18
CA LYS A 382 4.81 6.58 -10.13
C LYS A 382 4.10 5.23 -10.27
N ILE A 383 3.74 4.80 -11.47
CA ILE A 383 3.11 3.50 -11.73
C ILE A 383 4.08 2.35 -11.41
N LEU A 384 5.33 2.45 -11.87
CA LEU A 384 6.37 1.46 -11.56
C LEU A 384 6.72 1.45 -10.07
N GLY A 385 6.80 2.63 -9.44
CA GLY A 385 6.91 2.77 -8.00
C GLY A 385 5.80 2.02 -7.26
N TRP A 386 4.53 2.29 -7.61
CA TRP A 386 3.37 1.60 -7.02
C TRP A 386 3.45 0.07 -7.19
N ALA A 387 3.79 -0.42 -8.39
CA ALA A 387 3.90 -1.87 -8.64
C ALA A 387 5.00 -2.53 -7.78
N VAL A 388 6.20 -1.93 -7.74
CA VAL A 388 7.31 -2.44 -6.92
C VAL A 388 7.00 -2.33 -5.42
N GLY A 389 6.39 -1.23 -4.99
CA GLY A 389 5.98 -1.01 -3.60
C GLY A 389 4.98 -2.05 -3.11
N TRP A 390 3.91 -2.29 -3.85
CA TRP A 390 2.90 -3.29 -3.48
C TRP A 390 3.44 -4.72 -3.51
N LEU A 391 4.31 -5.06 -4.47
CA LEU A 391 5.02 -6.35 -4.49
C LEU A 391 5.95 -6.51 -3.28
N TRP A 392 6.70 -5.47 -2.90
CA TRP A 392 7.55 -5.48 -1.71
C TRP A 392 6.71 -5.62 -0.43
N CYS A 393 5.59 -4.89 -0.31
CA CYS A 393 4.65 -5.05 0.81
C CYS A 393 4.07 -6.47 0.90
N ALA A 394 3.75 -7.11 -0.24
CA ALA A 394 3.29 -8.50 -0.26
C ALA A 394 4.38 -9.46 0.22
N LEU A 395 5.64 -9.31 -0.23
CA LEU A 395 6.76 -10.09 0.27
C LEU A 395 7.00 -9.84 1.77
N TRP A 396 7.00 -8.57 2.22
CA TRP A 396 7.16 -8.22 3.62
C TRP A 396 6.11 -8.87 4.53
N PHE A 397 4.86 -8.95 4.05
CA PHE A 397 3.76 -9.65 4.74
C PHE A 397 3.93 -11.18 4.73
N ILE A 398 4.26 -11.79 3.59
CA ILE A 398 4.58 -13.23 3.47
C ILE A 398 5.79 -13.61 4.35
N GLY A 399 6.70 -12.67 4.57
CA GLY A 399 7.87 -12.78 5.44
C GLY A 399 7.65 -12.37 6.89
N ALA A 400 6.39 -12.19 7.33
CA ALA A 400 6.00 -11.83 8.70
C ALA A 400 6.74 -10.61 9.28
N GLY A 401 7.10 -9.64 8.44
CA GLY A 401 7.87 -8.45 8.81
C GLY A 401 9.25 -8.34 8.16
N HIS A 402 9.70 -9.35 7.40
CA HIS A 402 11.00 -9.33 6.73
C HIS A 402 10.91 -9.75 5.27
N ALA A 403 11.05 -8.80 4.34
CA ALA A 403 10.87 -9.05 2.89
C ALA A 403 11.81 -10.13 2.31
N GLY A 404 13.01 -10.31 2.86
CA GLY A 404 13.92 -11.40 2.46
C GLY A 404 13.41 -12.79 2.88
N VAL A 405 12.78 -12.90 4.06
CA VAL A 405 12.07 -14.14 4.46
C VAL A 405 10.81 -14.30 3.60
N GLY A 406 10.18 -13.20 3.19
CA GLY A 406 9.09 -13.18 2.23
C GLY A 406 9.44 -13.78 0.88
N LEU A 407 10.58 -13.36 0.32
CA LEU A 407 11.10 -13.91 -0.93
C LEU A 407 11.51 -15.38 -0.77
N GLY A 408 12.14 -15.75 0.35
CA GLY A 408 12.45 -17.14 0.69
C GLY A 408 11.19 -18.02 0.77
N ASN A 409 10.15 -17.56 1.48
CA ASN A 409 8.85 -18.22 1.60
C ASN A 409 8.10 -18.28 0.26
N PHE A 410 8.21 -17.26 -0.59
CA PHE A 410 7.62 -17.24 -1.92
C PHE A 410 8.32 -18.23 -2.86
N VAL A 411 9.66 -18.25 -2.89
CA VAL A 411 10.45 -19.18 -3.69
C VAL A 411 10.31 -20.61 -3.17
N LEU A 412 10.27 -20.83 -1.85
CA LEU A 412 10.02 -22.14 -1.26
C LEU A 412 8.57 -22.60 -1.49
N GLY A 413 7.58 -21.69 -1.40
CA GLY A 413 6.18 -21.99 -1.73
C GLY A 413 5.99 -22.35 -3.21
N ALA A 414 6.62 -21.60 -4.11
CA ALA A 414 6.66 -21.91 -5.54
C ALA A 414 7.41 -23.22 -5.80
N GLY A 415 8.55 -23.44 -5.13
CA GLY A 415 9.37 -24.64 -5.22
C GLY A 415 8.64 -25.90 -4.74
N VAL A 416 7.93 -25.82 -3.61
CA VAL A 416 7.03 -26.87 -3.11
C VAL A 416 5.85 -27.06 -4.06
N ALA A 417 5.28 -26.02 -4.65
CA ALA A 417 4.21 -26.15 -5.65
C ALA A 417 4.71 -26.82 -6.94
N THR A 418 5.95 -26.55 -7.40
CA THR A 418 6.56 -27.24 -8.54
C THR A 418 6.95 -28.68 -8.20
N TRP A 419 7.52 -28.92 -7.02
CA TRP A 419 7.85 -30.26 -6.54
C TRP A 419 6.60 -31.11 -6.38
N TRP A 420 5.53 -30.57 -5.79
CA TRP A 420 4.22 -31.22 -5.68
C TRP A 420 3.62 -31.51 -7.06
N LYS A 421 3.77 -30.59 -8.03
CA LYS A 421 3.35 -30.84 -9.42
C LYS A 421 4.17 -31.96 -10.08
N GLN A 422 5.47 -32.07 -9.75
CA GLN A 422 6.39 -33.02 -10.36
C GLN A 422 6.32 -34.42 -9.72
N SER A 423 6.12 -34.53 -8.41
CA SER A 423 5.88 -35.80 -7.72
C SER A 423 4.55 -36.42 -8.16
N ASN A 424 3.48 -35.62 -8.27
CA ASN A 424 2.21 -36.06 -8.87
C ASN A 424 2.33 -36.42 -10.37
N PHE A 425 3.39 -35.99 -11.06
CA PHE A 425 3.67 -36.39 -12.44
C PHE A 425 4.42 -37.74 -12.50
N THR A 426 5.48 -37.92 -11.71
CA THR A 426 6.18 -39.22 -11.63
C THR A 426 5.28 -40.33 -11.10
N SER A 427 4.45 -40.07 -10.08
CA SER A 427 3.52 -41.09 -9.56
C SER A 427 2.43 -41.47 -10.56
N ARG A 428 2.05 -40.59 -11.49
CA ARG A 428 1.19 -40.97 -12.64
C ARG A 428 1.97 -41.85 -13.63
N MET A 429 3.21 -41.48 -13.95
CA MET A 429 4.04 -42.21 -14.91
C MET A 429 4.44 -43.63 -14.46
N GLU A 430 4.50 -43.89 -13.15
CA GLU A 430 4.65 -45.25 -12.60
C GLU A 430 3.35 -46.06 -12.72
N ILE A 431 2.18 -45.46 -12.44
CA ILE A 431 0.87 -46.09 -12.62
C ILE A 431 0.64 -46.44 -14.10
N ASP A 432 0.93 -45.52 -15.01
CA ASP A 432 0.78 -45.72 -16.46
C ASP A 432 1.70 -46.83 -17.00
N ARG A 433 2.84 -47.11 -16.34
CA ARG A 433 3.70 -48.27 -16.66
C ARG A 433 3.16 -49.60 -16.12
N CYS A 434 2.43 -49.59 -15.01
CA CYS A 434 1.83 -50.80 -14.43
C CYS A 434 0.51 -51.21 -15.11
N CYS A 435 -0.19 -50.28 -15.78
CA CYS A 435 -1.51 -50.52 -16.38
C CYS A 435 -1.49 -50.72 -17.91
N GLY A 436 -0.43 -51.33 -18.44
CA GLY A 436 -0.30 -51.62 -19.88
C GLY A 436 -1.15 -52.79 -20.38
N TYR A 437 -2.41 -52.54 -20.76
CA TYR A 437 -3.22 -53.44 -21.59
C TYR A 437 -3.96 -52.67 -22.70
N TYR A 438 -3.73 -53.06 -23.96
CA TYR A 438 -4.44 -52.54 -25.12
C TYR A 438 -5.83 -53.16 -25.26
N VAL A 439 -6.82 -52.36 -25.64
CA VAL A 439 -8.02 -52.84 -26.37
C VAL A 439 -8.28 -51.90 -27.54
N ILE A 440 -8.22 -52.44 -28.76
CA ILE A 440 -8.63 -51.76 -29.99
C ILE A 440 -10.13 -52.05 -30.18
N VAL A 441 -10.93 -51.02 -30.47
CA VAL A 441 -12.34 -51.18 -30.85
C VAL A 441 -12.58 -50.51 -32.20
N THR A 442 -13.03 -51.30 -33.17
CA THR A 442 -13.40 -50.85 -34.52
C THR A 442 -14.87 -50.42 -34.57
N CYS A 443 -15.21 -49.55 -35.53
CA CYS A 443 -16.58 -49.04 -35.70
C CYS A 443 -17.30 -49.77 -36.86
N PRO A 444 -18.53 -50.28 -36.67
CA PRO A 444 -19.34 -50.85 -37.76
C PRO A 444 -19.85 -49.78 -38.74
N LYS A 445 -20.15 -50.21 -39.97
CA LYS A 445 -20.92 -49.44 -40.96
C LYS A 445 -22.36 -49.92 -41.01
N ASP A 446 -23.29 -49.05 -41.40
CA ASP A 446 -24.60 -49.43 -41.94
C ASP A 446 -24.82 -48.81 -43.33
N LEU A 447 -25.73 -49.39 -44.13
CA LEU A 447 -25.92 -49.12 -45.56
C LEU A 447 -27.38 -48.79 -45.91
N SER A 448 -27.61 -47.70 -46.65
CA SER A 448 -28.68 -47.48 -47.67
C SER A 448 -28.78 -45.98 -48.03
N SER A 449 -29.12 -45.55 -49.25
CA SER A 449 -29.20 -46.25 -50.54
C SER A 449 -29.20 -45.28 -51.74
N SER A 450 -28.43 -45.62 -52.79
CA SER A 450 -28.53 -45.22 -54.22
C SER A 450 -28.47 -43.73 -54.67
N PRO A 451 -28.01 -43.43 -55.92
CA PRO A 451 -27.60 -42.07 -56.35
C PRO A 451 -28.34 -41.49 -57.58
N PRO A 452 -27.97 -40.27 -58.02
CA PRO A 452 -27.78 -39.98 -59.44
C PRO A 452 -26.38 -39.35 -59.76
N PRO A 453 -25.96 -39.26 -61.04
CA PRO A 453 -24.57 -38.94 -61.43
C PRO A 453 -24.46 -37.51 -62.11
N PRO A 454 -23.49 -37.16 -62.99
CA PRO A 454 -22.55 -36.08 -62.67
C PRO A 454 -22.44 -34.90 -63.69
N SER A 455 -21.81 -33.81 -63.24
CA SER A 455 -21.27 -32.71 -64.07
C SER A 455 -20.06 -32.09 -63.32
N THR A 456 -18.80 -32.26 -63.72
CA THR A 456 -18.05 -31.71 -64.90
C THR A 456 -17.71 -30.23 -64.81
N LEU A 457 -16.40 -29.94 -64.77
CA LEU A 457 -15.74 -28.63 -64.95
C LEU A 457 -15.99 -27.60 -63.81
N ASP A 458 -15.08 -26.66 -63.51
CA ASP A 458 -13.85 -26.22 -64.23
C ASP A 458 -12.54 -26.43 -63.44
N LEU A 459 -11.41 -26.19 -64.12
CA LEU A 459 -10.09 -25.93 -63.51
C LEU A 459 -9.90 -24.42 -63.29
N ASP A 460 -9.09 -24.01 -62.32
CA ASP A 460 -7.86 -23.25 -62.68
C ASP A 460 -6.77 -23.22 -61.57
N HIS A 461 -5.62 -22.63 -61.92
CA HIS A 461 -4.29 -22.87 -61.37
C HIS A 461 -3.93 -22.41 -59.93
N THR A 462 -3.29 -23.35 -59.24
CA THR A 462 -2.08 -23.29 -58.39
C THR A 462 -1.19 -22.02 -58.31
N MET A 463 -0.45 -21.91 -57.18
CA MET A 463 0.80 -21.13 -56.85
C MET A 463 0.60 -20.03 -55.78
N SER A 464 1.56 -19.61 -54.95
CA SER A 464 2.77 -20.21 -54.30
C SER A 464 3.22 -19.21 -53.19
N GLU A 465 4.18 -19.39 -52.27
CA GLU A 465 5.15 -20.46 -51.92
C GLU A 465 5.36 -20.41 -50.38
N HIS A 466 5.71 -21.53 -49.73
CA HIS A 466 6.07 -21.53 -48.30
C HIS A 466 7.53 -21.07 -48.12
N ARG A 467 7.78 -19.83 -47.67
CA ARG A 467 9.10 -19.39 -47.17
C ARG A 467 9.01 -18.62 -45.87
N GLY A 468 9.69 -19.13 -44.84
CA GLY A 468 10.14 -18.32 -43.72
C GLY A 468 11.53 -17.77 -44.00
N SER A 469 11.76 -16.50 -43.71
CA SER A 469 13.10 -15.91 -43.62
C SER A 469 13.18 -15.01 -42.39
N SER A 470 14.12 -15.32 -41.50
CA SER A 470 14.39 -14.54 -40.29
C SER A 470 14.99 -13.16 -40.63
N SER A 471 14.68 -12.17 -39.79
CA SER A 471 15.49 -10.96 -39.65
C SER A 471 15.62 -10.61 -38.15
N PRO A 472 16.82 -10.28 -37.64
CA PRO A 472 17.08 -10.24 -36.19
C PRO A 472 17.07 -8.83 -35.57
N ASN A 473 17.14 -8.82 -34.23
CA ASN A 473 17.61 -7.73 -33.37
C ASN A 473 16.75 -6.46 -33.21
N GLY A 474 15.84 -6.51 -32.23
CA GLY A 474 15.37 -5.34 -31.47
C GLY A 474 15.06 -5.76 -30.03
N PRO A 475 15.62 -5.12 -28.98
CA PRO A 475 15.55 -5.61 -27.60
C PRO A 475 14.21 -5.29 -26.90
N TYR A 476 13.12 -5.86 -27.41
CA TYR A 476 11.81 -5.74 -26.79
C TYR A 476 11.65 -6.72 -25.63
N PHE A 477 11.37 -6.20 -24.44
CA PHE A 477 10.86 -6.95 -23.29
C PHE A 477 9.40 -7.40 -23.56
N GLY A 478 9.24 -8.32 -24.50
CA GLY A 478 7.95 -8.94 -24.78
C GLY A 478 7.54 -9.84 -23.61
N PHE A 479 6.51 -9.42 -22.87
CA PHE A 479 5.72 -10.37 -22.10
C PHE A 479 5.16 -11.39 -23.10
N ASN A 480 5.66 -12.63 -23.04
CA ASN A 480 5.23 -13.68 -23.96
C ASN A 480 3.72 -13.94 -23.77
N THR A 481 2.91 -13.42 -24.70
CA THR A 481 1.45 -13.41 -24.61
C THR A 481 0.90 -14.82 -24.50
N GLU A 482 1.49 -15.78 -25.23
CA GLU A 482 1.09 -17.19 -25.19
C GLU A 482 1.44 -17.84 -23.86
N ALA A 483 2.58 -17.49 -23.25
CA ALA A 483 2.90 -17.93 -21.89
C ALA A 483 1.93 -17.35 -20.84
N LEU A 484 1.47 -16.11 -21.03
CA LEU A 484 0.49 -15.47 -20.16
C LEU A 484 -0.92 -16.05 -20.35
N LYS A 485 -1.35 -16.31 -21.59
CA LYS A 485 -2.59 -17.05 -21.89
C LYS A 485 -2.56 -18.44 -21.28
N ALA A 486 -1.51 -19.23 -21.55
CA ALA A 486 -1.35 -20.57 -20.99
C ALA A 486 -1.33 -20.57 -19.45
N ALA A 487 -0.72 -19.55 -18.82
CA ALA A 487 -0.77 -19.37 -17.37
C ALA A 487 -2.18 -18.99 -16.86
N THR A 488 -2.93 -18.20 -17.63
CA THR A 488 -4.30 -17.78 -17.31
C THR A 488 -5.27 -18.96 -17.41
N HIS A 489 -5.28 -19.67 -18.54
CA HIS A 489 -6.02 -20.93 -18.73
C HIS A 489 -5.70 -21.96 -17.65
N ARG A 490 -4.41 -22.21 -17.37
CA ARG A 490 -3.97 -23.16 -16.34
C ARG A 490 -4.43 -22.81 -14.92
N ASN A 491 -4.66 -21.54 -14.61
CA ASN A 491 -5.08 -21.08 -13.27
C ASN A 491 -6.53 -20.56 -13.24
N LYS A 492 -7.31 -20.79 -14.31
CA LYS A 492 -8.67 -20.26 -14.53
C LYS A 492 -9.55 -20.28 -13.27
N THR A 493 -9.70 -21.43 -12.63
CA THR A 493 -10.51 -21.59 -11.40
C THR A 493 -10.13 -20.63 -10.28
N VAL A 494 -8.82 -20.40 -10.07
CA VAL A 494 -8.31 -19.49 -9.02
C VAL A 494 -8.61 -18.03 -9.40
N ILE A 495 -8.44 -17.67 -10.67
CA ILE A 495 -8.67 -16.31 -11.19
C ILE A 495 -10.17 -15.98 -11.12
N CYS A 496 -11.04 -16.87 -11.61
CA CYS A 496 -12.49 -16.74 -11.53
C CYS A 496 -12.97 -16.65 -10.07
N ALA A 497 -12.52 -17.56 -9.19
CA ALA A 497 -12.95 -17.56 -7.79
C ALA A 497 -12.49 -16.32 -7.02
N THR A 498 -11.26 -15.84 -7.26
CA THR A 498 -10.72 -14.67 -6.57
C THR A 498 -11.42 -13.40 -7.01
N SER A 499 -11.50 -13.15 -8.32
CA SER A 499 -12.16 -11.96 -8.89
C SER A 499 -13.65 -11.89 -8.50
N ALA A 500 -14.38 -13.00 -8.68
CA ALA A 500 -15.78 -13.07 -8.32
C ALA A 500 -16.03 -12.95 -6.81
N SER A 501 -15.15 -13.50 -5.96
CA SER A 501 -15.26 -13.33 -4.51
C SER A 501 -14.99 -11.89 -4.08
N LEU A 502 -14.02 -11.20 -4.68
CA LEU A 502 -13.75 -9.79 -4.38
C LEU A 502 -14.97 -8.91 -4.70
N LEU A 503 -15.52 -9.04 -5.92
CA LEU A 503 -16.67 -8.25 -6.37
C LEU A 503 -17.95 -8.56 -5.58
N SER A 504 -18.26 -9.83 -5.33
CA SER A 504 -19.44 -10.22 -4.54
C SER A 504 -19.31 -9.89 -3.05
N THR A 505 -18.11 -9.98 -2.47
CA THR A 505 -17.85 -9.55 -1.08
C THR A 505 -17.98 -8.03 -0.96
N PHE A 506 -17.46 -7.26 -1.93
CA PHE A 506 -17.62 -5.80 -1.96
C PHE A 506 -19.10 -5.38 -2.01
N ALA A 507 -19.88 -5.94 -2.93
CA ALA A 507 -21.30 -5.63 -3.05
C ALA A 507 -22.14 -6.08 -1.84
N GLY A 508 -21.78 -7.23 -1.23
CA GLY A 508 -22.45 -7.75 -0.03
C GLY A 508 -22.08 -7.02 1.27
N TYR A 509 -20.95 -6.30 1.31
CA TYR A 509 -20.38 -5.79 2.56
C TYR A 509 -21.30 -4.84 3.36
N PRO A 510 -22.06 -3.90 2.75
CA PRO A 510 -23.00 -3.05 3.49
C PRO A 510 -24.02 -3.84 4.32
N LEU A 511 -24.44 -5.01 3.84
CA LEU A 511 -25.40 -5.88 4.52
C LEU A 511 -24.74 -6.68 5.66
N ASP A 512 -23.47 -7.07 5.52
CA ASP A 512 -22.71 -7.67 6.63
C ASP A 512 -22.35 -6.61 7.71
N SER A 513 -22.09 -5.35 7.33
CA SER A 513 -21.94 -4.22 8.25
C SER A 513 -23.24 -3.99 9.05
N LEU A 514 -24.38 -3.82 8.38
CA LEU A 514 -25.69 -3.68 9.03
C LEU A 514 -26.06 -4.89 9.90
N LYS A 515 -25.80 -6.13 9.45
CA LYS A 515 -26.00 -7.34 10.24
C LYS A 515 -25.15 -7.32 11.52
N SER A 516 -23.89 -6.88 11.44
CA SER A 516 -23.01 -6.80 12.61
C SER A 516 -23.49 -5.77 13.64
N ARG A 517 -23.93 -4.59 13.19
CA ARG A 517 -24.51 -3.53 14.05
C ARG A 517 -25.83 -3.99 14.67
N LEU A 518 -26.71 -4.64 13.89
CA LEU A 518 -27.98 -5.19 14.38
C LEU A 518 -27.76 -6.28 15.46
N GLN A 519 -26.72 -7.10 15.31
CA GLN A 519 -26.35 -8.12 16.31
C GLN A 519 -25.71 -7.54 17.58
N ALA A 520 -25.25 -6.29 17.56
CA ALA A 520 -24.73 -5.56 18.72
C ALA A 520 -25.77 -4.65 19.41
N SER A 521 -26.81 -4.22 18.66
CA SER A 521 -27.91 -3.41 19.21
C SER A 521 -28.70 -4.15 20.29
N ARG A 522 -29.07 -3.44 21.35
CA ARG A 522 -29.98 -3.93 22.40
C ARG A 522 -31.43 -3.58 22.16
N THR A 523 -31.69 -2.39 21.62
CA THR A 523 -33.02 -1.97 21.21
C THR A 523 -33.42 -2.71 19.93
N PRO A 524 -34.68 -3.17 19.82
CA PRO A 524 -35.18 -3.83 18.62
C PRO A 524 -35.40 -2.79 17.51
N ILE A 525 -34.35 -2.46 16.77
CA ILE A 525 -34.35 -1.52 15.65
C ILE A 525 -34.60 -2.28 14.34
N SER A 526 -35.44 -1.74 13.45
CA SER A 526 -35.65 -2.30 12.12
C SER A 526 -34.46 -2.01 11.19
N VAL A 527 -34.15 -2.93 10.27
CA VAL A 527 -32.99 -2.82 9.37
C VAL A 527 -32.97 -1.50 8.56
N PRO A 528 -34.11 -1.01 8.01
CA PRO A 528 -34.12 0.28 7.31
C PRO A 528 -33.82 1.46 8.23
N ARG A 529 -34.31 1.46 9.48
CA ARG A 529 -34.04 2.53 10.45
C ARG A 529 -32.58 2.53 10.92
N LEU A 530 -31.99 1.35 11.08
CA LEU A 530 -30.55 1.20 11.36
C LEU A 530 -29.70 1.70 10.18
N ALA A 531 -30.10 1.42 8.93
CA ALA A 531 -29.41 1.93 7.75
C ALA A 531 -29.53 3.46 7.63
N GLN A 532 -30.73 4.02 7.89
CA GLN A 532 -30.94 5.46 7.92
C GLN A 532 -30.07 6.16 8.98
N LEU A 533 -29.91 5.53 10.15
CA LEU A 533 -29.05 6.03 11.23
C LEU A 533 -27.57 6.05 10.81
N VAL A 534 -27.04 4.93 10.30
CA VAL A 534 -25.64 4.84 9.81
C VAL A 534 -25.38 5.83 8.68
N TRP A 535 -26.35 6.06 7.78
CA TRP A 535 -26.24 7.07 6.73
C TRP A 535 -26.16 8.50 7.29
N HIS A 536 -26.92 8.81 8.34
CA HIS A 536 -26.94 10.15 8.95
C HIS A 536 -25.73 10.41 9.87
N GLU A 537 -25.20 9.37 10.55
CA GLU A 537 -24.08 9.48 11.49
C GLU A 537 -22.70 9.29 10.85
N GLU A 538 -22.58 8.41 9.85
CA GLU A 538 -21.29 7.99 9.27
C GLU A 538 -21.25 8.08 7.73
N GLY A 539 -22.35 8.50 7.09
CA GLY A 539 -22.47 8.55 5.63
C GLY A 539 -22.25 7.20 4.94
N LEU A 540 -21.91 7.24 3.65
CA LEU A 540 -21.57 6.05 2.87
C LEU A 540 -20.37 5.27 3.46
N ALA A 541 -19.42 5.97 4.08
CA ALA A 541 -18.22 5.36 4.66
C ALA A 541 -18.54 4.39 5.81
N GLY A 542 -19.59 4.66 6.60
CA GLY A 542 -20.00 3.78 7.71
C GLY A 542 -20.49 2.40 7.29
N PHE A 543 -20.96 2.25 6.06
CA PHE A 543 -21.33 0.95 5.48
C PHE A 543 -20.12 0.11 5.10
N PHE A 544 -18.99 0.75 4.74
CA PHE A 544 -17.75 0.10 4.29
C PHE A 544 -16.63 0.07 5.34
N ARG A 545 -16.87 0.62 6.53
CA ARG A 545 -15.94 0.69 7.67
C ARG A 545 -15.45 -0.70 8.12
N GLY A 546 -14.27 -1.10 7.63
CA GLY A 546 -13.61 -2.38 7.98
C GLY A 546 -13.59 -3.43 6.87
N ILE A 547 -14.00 -3.09 5.63
CA ILE A 547 -14.12 -4.03 4.50
C ILE A 547 -12.86 -4.85 4.19
N TRP A 548 -11.66 -4.28 4.35
CA TRP A 548 -10.40 -4.89 3.89
C TRP A 548 -10.13 -6.29 4.47
N ILE A 549 -10.47 -6.53 5.75
CA ILE A 549 -10.21 -7.84 6.38
C ILE A 549 -11.13 -8.92 5.79
N PRO A 550 -12.47 -8.77 5.72
CA PRO A 550 -13.33 -9.69 4.98
C PRO A 550 -12.99 -9.79 3.49
N LEU A 551 -12.68 -8.68 2.82
CA LEU A 551 -12.36 -8.67 1.38
C LEU A 551 -11.17 -9.59 1.04
N MET A 552 -10.12 -9.54 1.85
CA MET A 552 -8.94 -10.42 1.71
C MET A 552 -9.23 -11.85 2.19
N THR A 553 -9.74 -12.01 3.42
CA THR A 553 -9.88 -13.33 4.05
C THR A 553 -10.97 -14.20 3.43
N ILE A 554 -12.13 -13.64 3.08
CA ILE A 554 -13.20 -14.37 2.40
C ILE A 554 -12.71 -14.77 1.00
N SER A 555 -12.03 -13.88 0.27
CA SER A 555 -11.57 -14.19 -1.09
C SER A 555 -10.46 -15.23 -1.13
N ALA A 556 -9.53 -15.24 -0.18
CA ALA A 556 -8.55 -16.31 -0.05
C ALA A 556 -9.22 -17.67 0.26
N VAL A 557 -10.16 -17.71 1.21
CA VAL A 557 -10.88 -18.95 1.58
C VAL A 557 -11.81 -19.41 0.45
N ARG A 558 -12.45 -18.50 -0.29
CA ARG A 558 -13.27 -18.81 -1.46
C ARG A 558 -12.44 -19.33 -2.63
N ALA A 559 -11.29 -18.72 -2.92
CA ALA A 559 -10.38 -19.21 -3.97
C ALA A 559 -9.91 -20.65 -3.68
N ALA A 560 -9.48 -20.93 -2.44
CA ALA A 560 -9.12 -22.28 -2.02
C ALA A 560 -10.31 -23.27 -2.09
N SER A 561 -11.49 -22.85 -1.60
CA SER A 561 -12.73 -23.62 -1.64
C SER A 561 -13.13 -24.02 -3.07
N PHE A 562 -13.24 -23.06 -4.00
CA PHE A 562 -13.61 -23.34 -5.38
C PHE A 562 -12.56 -24.19 -6.11
N THR A 563 -11.28 -24.02 -5.79
CA THR A 563 -10.20 -24.85 -6.33
C THR A 563 -10.33 -26.31 -5.87
N ILE A 564 -10.54 -26.57 -4.57
CA ILE A 564 -10.80 -27.92 -4.06
C ILE A 564 -12.07 -28.50 -4.67
N TYR A 565 -13.19 -27.77 -4.63
CA TYR A 565 -14.46 -28.22 -5.19
C TYR A 565 -14.33 -28.61 -6.67
N THR A 566 -13.69 -27.78 -7.49
CA THR A 566 -13.48 -28.08 -8.92
C THR A 566 -12.60 -29.31 -9.12
N ASN A 567 -11.50 -29.43 -8.37
CA ASN A 567 -10.57 -30.56 -8.48
C ASN A 567 -11.22 -31.88 -8.02
N SER A 568 -11.94 -31.87 -6.89
CA SER A 568 -12.67 -33.05 -6.40
C SER A 568 -13.82 -33.45 -7.32
N LYS A 569 -14.53 -32.48 -7.93
CA LYS A 569 -15.60 -32.75 -8.90
C LYS A 569 -15.06 -33.36 -10.20
N ASN A 570 -13.93 -32.85 -10.70
CA ASN A 570 -13.25 -33.43 -11.86
C ASN A 570 -12.77 -34.86 -11.56
N TYR A 571 -12.12 -35.08 -10.41
CA TYR A 571 -11.70 -36.42 -9.98
C TYR A 571 -12.86 -37.43 -9.94
N LEU A 572 -14.00 -37.05 -9.35
CA LEU A 572 -15.19 -37.93 -9.31
C LEU A 572 -15.76 -38.22 -10.69
N HIS A 573 -15.74 -37.24 -11.60
CA HIS A 573 -16.14 -37.44 -12.99
C HIS A 573 -15.22 -38.44 -13.72
N ASP A 574 -13.91 -38.31 -13.52
CA ASP A 574 -12.89 -39.15 -14.16
C ASP A 574 -12.91 -40.59 -13.59
N GLN A 575 -13.52 -40.79 -12.41
CA GLN A 575 -13.88 -42.10 -11.83
C GLN A 575 -15.26 -42.63 -12.30
N GLY A 576 -15.84 -42.06 -13.36
CA GLY A 576 -17.04 -42.58 -14.03
C GLY A 576 -18.38 -41.93 -13.66
N LEU A 577 -18.42 -40.92 -12.79
CA LEU A 577 -19.66 -40.17 -12.52
C LEU A 577 -20.02 -39.26 -13.72
N SER A 578 -20.68 -39.84 -14.73
CA SER A 578 -21.09 -39.13 -15.95
C SER A 578 -21.80 -37.79 -15.70
N ARG A 579 -21.36 -36.75 -16.42
CA ARG A 579 -22.02 -35.43 -16.49
C ARG A 579 -23.46 -35.49 -17.00
N SER A 580 -23.89 -36.54 -17.70
CA SER A 580 -25.23 -36.59 -18.32
C SER A 580 -26.37 -36.92 -17.35
N ARG A 581 -26.10 -37.49 -16.16
CA ARG A 581 -27.14 -37.95 -15.23
C ARG A 581 -27.27 -37.04 -14.03
N LEU A 582 -28.47 -36.51 -13.80
CA LEU A 582 -28.77 -35.55 -12.73
C LEU A 582 -28.35 -36.05 -11.33
N SER A 583 -28.55 -37.33 -11.03
CA SER A 583 -28.14 -37.92 -9.75
C SER A 583 -26.62 -38.05 -9.58
N HIS A 584 -25.86 -38.24 -10.66
CA HIS A 584 -24.40 -38.28 -10.61
C HIS A 584 -23.82 -36.88 -10.42
N VAL A 585 -24.42 -35.87 -11.05
CA VAL A 585 -24.05 -34.45 -10.88
C VAL A 585 -24.41 -33.95 -9.48
N ALA A 586 -25.59 -34.30 -8.95
CA ALA A 586 -25.95 -34.03 -7.56
C ALA A 586 -24.96 -34.67 -6.57
N LEU A 587 -24.63 -35.96 -6.75
CA LEU A 587 -23.67 -36.67 -5.90
C LEU A 587 -22.26 -36.09 -5.99
N ALA A 588 -21.77 -35.75 -7.19
CA ALA A 588 -20.47 -35.12 -7.39
C ALA A 588 -20.41 -33.72 -6.75
N GLY A 589 -21.47 -32.90 -6.92
CA GLY A 589 -21.59 -31.59 -6.30
C GLY A 589 -21.64 -31.67 -4.77
N ALA A 590 -22.40 -32.61 -4.21
CA ALA A 590 -22.48 -32.86 -2.77
C ALA A 590 -21.12 -33.29 -2.20
N THR A 591 -20.47 -34.30 -2.79
CA THR A 591 -19.20 -34.84 -2.29
C THR A 591 -18.05 -33.85 -2.44
N ALA A 592 -17.92 -33.17 -3.58
CA ALA A 592 -16.91 -32.14 -3.77
C ALA A 592 -17.16 -30.91 -2.87
N GLY A 593 -18.43 -30.54 -2.67
CA GLY A 593 -18.83 -29.51 -1.72
C GLY A 593 -18.50 -29.88 -0.27
N ALA A 594 -18.71 -31.14 0.13
CA ALA A 594 -18.34 -31.65 1.44
C ALA A 594 -16.82 -31.51 1.69
N VAL A 595 -15.98 -31.96 0.75
CA VAL A 595 -14.51 -31.85 0.86
C VAL A 595 -14.08 -30.38 0.92
N SER A 596 -14.69 -29.49 0.13
CA SER A 596 -14.45 -28.04 0.25
C SER A 596 -14.88 -27.47 1.60
N GLY A 597 -16.02 -27.88 2.15
CA GLY A 597 -16.53 -27.40 3.44
C GLY A 597 -15.64 -27.78 4.62
N ALA A 598 -15.00 -28.95 4.54
CA ALA A 598 -14.01 -29.39 5.52
C ALA A 598 -12.77 -28.46 5.55
N LEU A 599 -12.27 -28.00 4.40
CA LEU A 599 -11.19 -26.99 4.39
C LEU A 599 -11.66 -25.65 4.96
N ILE A 600 -12.85 -25.17 4.54
CA ILE A 600 -13.42 -23.91 5.07
C ILE A 600 -13.52 -23.95 6.60
N SER A 601 -13.93 -25.09 7.17
CA SER A 601 -13.99 -25.31 8.61
C SER A 601 -12.63 -25.06 9.29
N PHE A 602 -11.54 -25.61 8.70
CA PHE A 602 -10.19 -25.54 9.26
C PHE A 602 -9.58 -24.13 9.13
N CYS A 603 -9.64 -23.55 7.92
CA CYS A 603 -9.08 -22.22 7.65
C CYS A 603 -9.91 -21.08 8.26
N GLY A 604 -11.23 -21.26 8.39
CA GLY A 604 -12.16 -20.25 8.91
C GLY A 604 -12.18 -20.16 10.45
N ALA A 605 -11.92 -21.26 11.16
CA ALA A 605 -11.99 -21.34 12.63
C ALA A 605 -11.29 -20.19 13.40
N PRO A 606 -10.04 -19.78 13.10
CA PRO A 606 -9.40 -18.67 13.81
C PRO A 606 -10.08 -17.32 13.55
N PHE A 607 -10.54 -17.06 12.32
CA PHE A 607 -11.21 -15.80 11.97
C PHE A 607 -12.62 -15.70 12.60
N GLU A 608 -13.35 -16.81 12.64
CA GLU A 608 -14.61 -16.89 13.38
C GLU A 608 -14.41 -16.66 14.89
N LEU A 609 -13.37 -17.25 15.49
CA LEU A 609 -13.10 -17.09 16.92
C LEU A 609 -12.83 -15.62 17.29
N VAL A 610 -12.05 -14.90 16.48
CA VAL A 610 -11.80 -13.46 16.64
C VAL A 610 -13.11 -12.66 16.51
N LYS A 611 -13.94 -12.97 15.50
CA LYS A 611 -15.24 -12.31 15.29
C LYS A 611 -16.19 -12.49 16.49
N ILE A 612 -16.28 -13.70 17.03
CA ILE A 612 -17.18 -14.03 18.17
C ILE A 612 -16.63 -13.44 19.47
N ARG A 613 -15.31 -13.46 19.71
CA ARG A 613 -14.67 -12.79 20.85
C ARG A 613 -14.99 -11.29 20.85
N ARG A 614 -14.80 -10.61 19.71
CA ARG A 614 -15.15 -9.19 19.54
C ARG A 614 -16.63 -8.92 19.82
N GLN A 615 -17.54 -9.75 19.31
CA GLN A 615 -18.99 -9.61 19.61
C GLN A 615 -19.31 -9.79 21.09
N LEU A 616 -18.60 -10.68 21.80
CA LEU A 616 -18.76 -10.87 23.24
C LEU A 616 -18.21 -9.67 24.03
N GLU A 617 -17.07 -9.10 23.63
CA GLU A 617 -16.46 -7.94 24.29
C GLU A 617 -17.39 -6.71 24.26
N TYR A 618 -18.02 -6.41 23.11
CA TYR A 618 -19.08 -5.40 23.06
C TYR A 618 -20.29 -5.75 23.95
N SER A 619 -20.71 -7.01 23.96
CA SER A 619 -21.86 -7.46 24.76
C SER A 619 -21.63 -7.24 26.27
N ILE A 620 -20.43 -7.56 26.75
CA ILE A 620 -20.00 -7.41 28.15
C ILE A 620 -19.77 -5.93 28.53
N ALA A 621 -19.12 -5.14 27.66
CA ALA A 621 -18.92 -3.71 27.92
C ALA A 621 -20.25 -2.99 28.08
N ALA A 622 -21.21 -3.25 27.18
CA ALA A 622 -22.56 -2.75 27.30
C ALA A 622 -23.29 -3.30 28.55
N GLU A 623 -23.03 -4.54 28.98
CA GLU A 623 -23.67 -5.14 30.18
C GLU A 623 -23.23 -4.45 31.47
N LYS A 624 -22.03 -3.85 31.48
CA LYS A 624 -21.52 -2.98 32.54
C LYS A 624 -21.91 -1.51 32.37
N GLY A 625 -22.70 -1.15 31.35
CA GLY A 625 -23.08 0.23 31.06
C GLY A 625 -21.94 1.11 30.50
N VAL A 626 -20.81 0.52 30.10
CA VAL A 626 -19.62 1.25 29.66
C VAL A 626 -19.67 1.51 28.15
N VAL A 627 -19.56 2.77 27.76
CA VAL A 627 -19.37 3.17 26.36
C VAL A 627 -17.93 2.87 25.94
N VAL A 628 -17.75 2.08 24.87
CA VAL A 628 -16.43 1.77 24.32
C VAL A 628 -16.06 2.81 23.28
N GLU A 629 -15.46 3.92 23.73
CA GLU A 629 -15.08 5.06 22.87
C GLU A 629 -14.10 4.67 21.76
N ASN A 630 -13.16 3.78 22.05
CA ASN A 630 -12.20 3.24 21.07
C ASN A 630 -12.22 1.70 21.09
N PRO A 631 -12.88 1.03 20.13
CA PRO A 631 -12.88 -0.43 20.06
C PRO A 631 -11.52 -0.95 19.55
N PRO A 632 -10.86 -1.90 20.25
CA PRO A 632 -9.57 -2.44 19.82
C PRO A 632 -9.65 -3.12 18.46
N GLY A 633 -8.54 -3.12 17.72
CA GLY A 633 -8.47 -3.69 16.39
C GLY A 633 -8.65 -5.21 16.39
N ASN A 634 -9.07 -5.77 15.25
CA ASN A 634 -9.08 -7.23 15.06
C ASN A 634 -7.68 -7.85 15.26
N ILE A 635 -6.63 -7.07 15.00
CA ILE A 635 -5.23 -7.44 15.24
C ILE A 635 -4.93 -7.50 16.74
N ASP A 636 -5.51 -6.61 17.54
CA ASP A 636 -5.25 -6.55 18.99
C ASP A 636 -6.00 -7.65 19.73
N ALA A 637 -7.24 -7.96 19.31
CA ALA A 637 -7.92 -9.18 19.74
C ALA A 637 -7.13 -10.46 19.39
N VAL A 638 -6.42 -10.49 18.24
CA VAL A 638 -5.50 -11.59 17.88
C VAL A 638 -4.27 -11.62 18.79
N LYS A 639 -3.62 -10.47 19.05
CA LYS A 639 -2.50 -10.34 19.99
C LYS A 639 -2.90 -10.83 21.38
N ASP A 640 -4.07 -10.47 21.88
CA ASP A 640 -4.57 -10.87 23.19
C ASP A 640 -4.88 -12.36 23.28
N ILE A 641 -5.54 -12.95 22.27
CA ILE A 641 -5.73 -14.41 22.21
C ILE A 641 -4.37 -15.11 22.23
N PHE A 642 -3.40 -14.62 21.45
CA PHE A 642 -2.06 -15.20 21.35
C PHE A 642 -1.25 -15.04 22.65
N ARG A 643 -1.31 -13.88 23.31
CA ARG A 643 -0.62 -13.60 24.58
C ARG A 643 -1.21 -14.38 25.76
N GLN A 644 -2.53 -14.57 25.79
CA GLN A 644 -3.24 -15.29 26.87
C GLN A 644 -3.22 -16.82 26.70
N HIS A 645 -3.15 -17.33 25.46
CA HIS A 645 -3.37 -18.77 25.17
C HIS A 645 -2.40 -19.38 24.13
N GLY A 646 -1.40 -18.64 23.68
CA GLY A 646 -0.42 -19.05 22.66
C GLY A 646 -1.00 -19.18 21.24
N PRO A 647 -0.23 -19.68 20.26
CA PRO A 647 -0.73 -19.97 18.91
C PRO A 647 -1.89 -20.97 18.91
N ARG A 648 -1.87 -21.91 19.85
CA ARG A 648 -2.95 -22.87 20.14
C ARG A 648 -4.23 -22.19 20.68
N GLY A 649 -4.17 -20.90 21.02
CA GLY A 649 -5.27 -20.05 21.48
C GLY A 649 -6.19 -19.55 20.36
N LEU A 650 -5.65 -19.23 19.18
CA LEU A 650 -6.45 -18.89 18.00
C LEU A 650 -7.30 -20.08 17.53
N TYR A 651 -6.85 -21.28 17.87
CA TYR A 651 -7.58 -22.53 17.73
C TYR A 651 -8.27 -22.98 19.03
N LYS A 652 -8.51 -22.12 20.05
CA LYS A 652 -9.14 -22.56 21.32
C LYS A 652 -10.56 -23.11 21.13
N GLY A 653 -11.34 -22.50 20.23
CA GLY A 653 -12.63 -23.07 19.79
C GLY A 653 -12.49 -24.46 19.14
N PHE A 654 -11.35 -24.72 18.49
CA PHE A 654 -10.97 -25.99 17.87
C PHE A 654 -10.21 -26.93 18.84
N ARG A 655 -9.74 -26.47 20.01
CA ARG A 655 -9.20 -27.34 21.09
C ARG A 655 -10.29 -27.92 21.97
N LEU A 656 -11.44 -27.25 22.05
CA LEU A 656 -12.69 -27.87 22.49
C LEU A 656 -13.08 -29.07 21.58
N HIS A 657 -12.50 -29.23 20.38
CA HIS A 657 -12.69 -30.45 19.57
C HIS A 657 -11.88 -31.66 20.06
N PHE A 658 -10.79 -31.50 20.83
CA PHE A 658 -9.87 -32.60 21.18
C PHE A 658 -9.62 -32.75 22.69
N GLY A 659 -10.47 -32.15 23.53
CA GLY A 659 -10.41 -32.30 24.98
C GLY A 659 -10.80 -33.71 25.45
N MET A 660 -9.83 -34.59 25.68
CA MET A 660 -9.99 -35.98 26.15
C MET A 660 -10.46 -36.09 27.62
N LYS A 661 -11.32 -35.18 28.09
CA LYS A 661 -11.96 -35.20 29.42
C LYS A 661 -13.37 -34.61 29.32
N TYR A 662 -14.36 -35.47 29.09
CA TYR A 662 -15.69 -35.48 29.75
C TYR A 662 -16.51 -36.67 29.23
N HIS A 663 -16.09 -37.87 29.62
CA HIS A 663 -16.80 -39.11 29.29
C HIS A 663 -17.98 -39.30 30.26
N SER A 664 -19.16 -38.75 29.93
CA SER A 664 -20.41 -39.10 30.63
C SER A 664 -21.66 -38.86 29.77
N ARG A 665 -22.47 -39.91 29.63
CA ARG A 665 -23.87 -39.93 29.18
C ARG A 665 -24.22 -39.18 27.87
N GLY A 666 -23.89 -39.81 26.74
CA GLY A 666 -24.86 -40.01 25.65
C GLY A 666 -25.24 -38.84 24.74
N GLY A 667 -24.51 -37.72 24.75
CA GLY A 667 -24.73 -36.62 23.80
C GLY A 667 -23.90 -36.75 22.51
N ILE A 668 -24.45 -36.33 21.37
CA ILE A 668 -23.67 -36.15 20.12
C ILE A 668 -22.53 -35.14 20.40
N PRO A 669 -21.26 -35.47 20.09
CA PRO A 669 -20.14 -34.58 20.37
C PRO A 669 -20.21 -33.28 19.55
N LEU A 670 -19.97 -32.16 20.24
CA LEU A 670 -19.99 -30.78 19.70
C LEU A 670 -19.19 -30.62 18.39
N ASN A 671 -18.13 -31.39 18.24
CA ASN A 671 -17.18 -31.40 17.13
C ASN A 671 -17.86 -31.72 15.79
N LEU A 672 -18.87 -32.60 15.82
CA LEU A 672 -19.65 -32.94 14.63
C LEU A 672 -20.43 -31.72 14.14
N ALA A 673 -20.93 -30.85 15.03
CA ALA A 673 -21.84 -29.77 14.65
C ALA A 673 -21.17 -28.66 13.81
N LEU A 674 -19.90 -28.32 14.04
CA LEU A 674 -19.21 -27.30 13.25
C LEU A 674 -18.79 -27.84 11.89
N LEU A 675 -18.17 -29.02 11.86
CA LEU A 675 -17.81 -29.70 10.62
C LEU A 675 -19.06 -29.99 9.79
N VAL A 676 -20.16 -30.50 10.37
CA VAL A 676 -21.41 -30.73 9.63
C VAL A 676 -22.08 -29.42 9.20
N ARG A 677 -22.00 -28.31 9.96
CA ARG A 677 -22.49 -27.00 9.48
C ARG A 677 -21.85 -26.63 8.14
N ASP A 678 -20.52 -26.69 8.06
CA ASP A 678 -19.77 -26.21 6.90
C ASP A 678 -19.67 -27.25 5.79
N THR A 679 -19.43 -28.51 6.13
CA THR A 679 -19.41 -29.65 5.19
C THR A 679 -20.79 -29.88 4.58
N ALA A 680 -21.86 -30.00 5.38
CA ALA A 680 -23.20 -30.23 4.83
C ALA A 680 -23.76 -28.96 4.15
N GLY A 681 -23.43 -27.76 4.63
CA GLY A 681 -23.83 -26.52 3.96
C GLY A 681 -23.16 -26.32 2.61
N THR A 682 -21.86 -26.59 2.53
CA THR A 682 -21.12 -26.51 1.27
C THR A 682 -21.51 -27.65 0.33
N ALA A 683 -21.81 -28.85 0.85
CA ALA A 683 -22.38 -29.95 0.07
C ALA A 683 -23.76 -29.61 -0.52
N LEU A 684 -24.73 -29.20 0.30
CA LEU A 684 -26.08 -28.81 -0.14
C LEU A 684 -26.00 -27.66 -1.17
N TYR A 685 -25.21 -26.63 -0.89
CA TYR A 685 -25.00 -25.49 -1.79
C TYR A 685 -24.50 -25.90 -3.18
N PHE A 686 -23.43 -26.69 -3.26
CA PHE A 686 -22.88 -27.09 -4.56
C PHE A 686 -23.72 -28.17 -5.25
N MET A 687 -24.34 -29.10 -4.50
CA MET A 687 -25.30 -30.07 -5.01
C MET A 687 -26.47 -29.37 -5.70
N GLU A 688 -27.14 -28.45 -5.00
CA GLU A 688 -28.31 -27.75 -5.49
C GLU A 688 -27.97 -26.83 -6.67
N TYR A 689 -26.85 -26.09 -6.57
CA TYR A 689 -26.36 -25.27 -7.67
C TYR A 689 -26.10 -26.09 -8.94
N ASP A 690 -25.32 -27.17 -8.87
CA ASP A 690 -25.01 -28.00 -10.04
C ASP A 690 -26.24 -28.67 -10.63
N THR A 691 -27.10 -29.24 -9.78
CA THR A 691 -28.35 -29.90 -10.18
C THR A 691 -29.26 -28.92 -10.92
N MET A 692 -29.46 -27.72 -10.37
CA MET A 692 -30.30 -26.68 -10.96
C MET A 692 -29.72 -26.13 -12.26
N ARG A 693 -28.39 -25.89 -12.32
CA ARG A 693 -27.72 -25.45 -13.55
C ARG A 693 -27.85 -26.50 -14.66
N GLN A 694 -27.77 -27.80 -14.33
CA GLN A 694 -28.01 -28.88 -15.29
C GLN A 694 -29.47 -28.91 -15.78
N MET A 695 -30.44 -28.83 -14.87
CA MET A 695 -31.86 -28.75 -15.23
C MET A 695 -32.19 -27.56 -16.14
N LEU A 696 -31.45 -26.46 -16.00
CA LEU A 696 -31.57 -25.25 -16.82
C LEU A 696 -30.62 -25.23 -18.03
N GLY A 697 -30.13 -26.38 -18.49
CA GLY A 697 -29.45 -26.51 -19.79
C GLY A 697 -27.94 -26.25 -19.79
N ARG A 698 -27.24 -26.37 -18.65
CA ARG A 698 -25.76 -26.30 -18.63
C ARG A 698 -25.13 -27.43 -19.45
N LEU A 699 -24.21 -27.07 -20.35
CA LEU A 699 -23.53 -27.99 -21.27
C LEU A 699 -22.35 -28.73 -20.59
N PRO A 700 -21.91 -29.90 -21.11
CA PRO A 700 -20.81 -30.68 -20.52
C PRO A 700 -19.44 -29.96 -20.49
N ASN A 701 -19.24 -28.99 -21.38
CA ASN A 701 -18.07 -28.10 -21.42
C ASN A 701 -18.09 -27.01 -20.33
N GLY A 702 -19.24 -26.81 -19.65
CA GLY A 702 -19.40 -25.89 -18.53
C GLY A 702 -20.14 -24.59 -18.86
N HIS A 703 -20.30 -24.24 -20.14
CA HIS A 703 -21.07 -23.06 -20.55
C HIS A 703 -22.59 -23.27 -20.37
N GLN A 704 -23.33 -22.16 -20.44
CA GLN A 704 -24.79 -22.17 -20.42
C GLN A 704 -25.35 -22.45 -21.82
N GLY A 705 -26.13 -23.51 -21.98
CA GLY A 705 -26.86 -23.81 -23.22
C GLY A 705 -28.24 -23.14 -23.26
N ILE A 706 -29.08 -23.59 -24.20
CA ILE A 706 -30.45 -23.11 -24.37
C ILE A 706 -31.28 -23.47 -23.13
N THR A 707 -32.11 -22.53 -22.66
CA THR A 707 -33.02 -22.75 -21.53
C THR A 707 -34.20 -23.66 -21.90
N PRO A 708 -34.71 -24.47 -20.95
CA PRO A 708 -35.94 -25.21 -21.17
C PRO A 708 -37.12 -24.27 -21.46
N GLY A 709 -37.96 -24.61 -22.45
CA GLY A 709 -39.09 -23.77 -22.87
C GLY A 709 -40.15 -23.49 -21.79
N TRP A 710 -40.18 -24.27 -20.70
CA TRP A 710 -41.04 -24.01 -19.53
C TRP A 710 -40.50 -22.91 -18.60
N PHE A 711 -39.29 -22.40 -18.82
CA PHE A 711 -38.66 -21.37 -17.97
C PHE A 711 -37.75 -20.41 -18.78
N PRO A 712 -38.35 -19.51 -19.60
CA PRO A 712 -37.60 -18.59 -20.44
C PRO A 712 -36.98 -17.43 -19.64
N ILE A 713 -35.80 -17.65 -19.06
CA ILE A 713 -34.94 -16.62 -18.47
C ILE A 713 -33.68 -16.42 -19.32
N HIS A 714 -33.22 -15.17 -19.44
CA HIS A 714 -32.00 -14.83 -20.18
C HIS A 714 -30.77 -15.53 -19.59
N TYR A 715 -29.93 -16.11 -20.45
CA TYR A 715 -28.86 -17.03 -20.05
C TYR A 715 -27.87 -16.45 -19.01
N SER A 716 -27.60 -15.13 -19.07
CA SER A 716 -26.74 -14.43 -18.10
C SER A 716 -27.31 -14.32 -16.69
N MET A 717 -28.63 -14.46 -16.50
CA MET A 717 -29.29 -14.38 -15.19
C MET A 717 -29.33 -15.74 -14.47
N ILE A 718 -29.04 -16.85 -15.17
CA ILE A 718 -29.12 -18.20 -14.61
C ILE A 718 -28.03 -18.46 -13.55
N PRO A 719 -26.74 -18.08 -13.73
CA PRO A 719 -25.76 -18.19 -12.66
C PRO A 719 -26.15 -17.38 -11.42
N PHE A 720 -26.73 -16.19 -11.61
CA PHE A 720 -27.26 -15.36 -10.53
C PHE A 720 -28.36 -16.11 -9.77
N MET A 721 -29.43 -16.49 -10.47
CA MET A 721 -30.60 -17.13 -9.86
C MET A 721 -30.24 -18.44 -9.15
N CYS A 722 -29.47 -19.32 -9.81
CA CYS A 722 -29.03 -20.58 -9.20
C CYS A 722 -28.15 -20.33 -7.96
N GLY A 723 -27.26 -19.34 -8.01
CA GLY A 723 -26.44 -18.94 -6.88
C GLY A 723 -27.26 -18.38 -5.71
N SER A 724 -28.20 -17.50 -6.00
CA SER A 724 -29.10 -16.89 -5.01
C SER A 724 -30.00 -17.91 -4.33
N ILE A 725 -30.62 -18.83 -5.09
CA ILE A 725 -31.48 -19.87 -4.54
C ILE A 725 -30.66 -20.81 -3.64
N ALA A 726 -29.62 -21.46 -4.17
CA ALA A 726 -28.78 -22.38 -3.42
C ALA A 726 -28.10 -21.71 -2.21
N GLY A 727 -27.80 -20.41 -2.30
CA GLY A 727 -27.25 -19.59 -1.20
C GLY A 727 -28.27 -19.21 -0.11
N VAL A 728 -29.57 -19.28 -0.38
CA VAL A 728 -30.65 -19.04 0.59
C VAL A 728 -31.13 -20.34 1.21
N THR A 729 -31.36 -21.39 0.42
CA THR A 729 -31.85 -22.71 0.87
C THR A 729 -30.86 -23.39 1.82
N SER A 730 -29.59 -23.50 1.43
CA SER A 730 -28.53 -24.08 2.28
C SER A 730 -28.39 -23.32 3.61
N TRP A 731 -28.47 -21.98 3.57
CA TRP A 731 -28.45 -21.14 4.78
C TRP A 731 -29.71 -21.33 5.63
N ALA A 732 -30.90 -21.43 5.04
CA ALA A 732 -32.14 -21.64 5.77
C ALA A 732 -32.15 -22.97 6.52
N ILE A 733 -31.72 -24.07 5.86
CA ILE A 733 -31.63 -25.40 6.49
C ILE A 733 -30.65 -25.41 7.68
N ILE A 734 -29.59 -24.60 7.62
CA ILE A 734 -28.45 -24.66 8.55
C ILE A 734 -28.46 -23.56 9.61
N TYR A 735 -29.28 -22.52 9.45
CA TYR A 735 -29.42 -21.42 10.40
C TYR A 735 -29.61 -21.87 11.87
N PRO A 736 -30.40 -22.92 12.18
CA PRO A 736 -30.53 -23.41 13.57
C PRO A 736 -29.20 -23.93 14.16
N LEU A 737 -28.34 -24.55 13.35
CA LEU A 737 -27.02 -25.03 13.79
C LEU A 737 -26.06 -23.86 14.04
N ASP A 738 -26.07 -22.85 13.16
CA ASP A 738 -25.22 -21.66 13.28
C ASP A 738 -25.56 -20.83 14.53
N VAL A 739 -26.86 -20.67 14.83
CA VAL A 739 -27.34 -19.96 16.02
C VAL A 739 -26.98 -20.71 17.30
N VAL A 740 -27.16 -22.04 17.35
CA VAL A 740 -26.76 -22.86 18.51
C VAL A 740 -25.24 -22.86 18.71
N LYS A 741 -24.45 -23.03 17.63
CA LYS A 741 -22.99 -22.89 17.64
C LYS A 741 -22.56 -21.57 18.26
N THR A 742 -23.11 -20.46 17.77
CA THR A 742 -22.78 -19.11 18.25
C THR A 742 -23.04 -18.96 19.74
N LYS A 743 -24.17 -19.50 20.25
CA LYS A 743 -24.50 -19.44 21.69
C LYS A 743 -23.59 -20.32 22.56
N VAL A 744 -23.17 -21.49 22.09
CA VAL A 744 -22.18 -22.33 22.79
C VAL A 744 -20.80 -21.63 22.83
N GLN A 745 -20.36 -21.06 21.71
CA GLN A 745 -19.06 -20.38 21.62
C GLN A 745 -19.01 -19.08 22.45
N GLN A 746 -20.08 -18.26 22.43
CA GLN A 746 -20.22 -17.09 23.32
C GLN A 746 -20.09 -17.50 24.80
N ARG A 747 -20.77 -18.57 25.21
CA ARG A 747 -20.77 -19.06 26.60
C ARG A 747 -19.39 -19.56 27.04
N ALA A 748 -18.68 -20.29 26.17
CA ALA A 748 -17.34 -20.80 26.43
C ALA A 748 -16.27 -19.69 26.49
N LEU A 749 -16.42 -18.63 25.69
CA LEU A 749 -15.55 -17.44 25.75
C LEU A 749 -15.80 -16.59 27.00
N ALA A 750 -17.04 -16.54 27.49
CA ALA A 750 -17.43 -15.85 28.72
C ALA A 750 -17.02 -16.57 30.02
N GLY A 751 -16.34 -17.73 29.95
CA GLY A 751 -15.94 -18.52 31.12
C GLY A 751 -17.09 -19.22 31.87
N ILE A 752 -18.32 -19.13 31.35
CA ILE A 752 -19.52 -19.67 32.00
C ILE A 752 -19.58 -21.19 31.76
N PRO A 753 -19.93 -22.03 32.76
CA PRO A 753 -19.90 -23.49 32.65
C PRO A 753 -20.61 -24.02 31.38
N PRO A 754 -19.95 -24.91 30.61
CA PRO A 754 -20.39 -25.30 29.27
C PRO A 754 -21.72 -26.04 29.28
N ARG A 755 -22.41 -26.02 28.14
CA ARG A 755 -23.65 -26.75 27.86
C ARG A 755 -23.49 -27.54 26.57
N SER A 756 -24.23 -28.64 26.42
CA SER A 756 -24.20 -29.41 25.17
C SER A 756 -24.95 -28.69 24.04
N VAL A 757 -24.68 -29.07 22.79
CA VAL A 757 -25.42 -28.60 21.61
C VAL A 757 -26.91 -28.88 21.78
N PHE A 758 -27.25 -30.11 22.18
CA PHE A 758 -28.63 -30.57 22.34
C PHE A 758 -29.37 -29.86 23.48
N GLU A 759 -28.71 -29.64 24.62
CA GLU A 759 -29.28 -28.86 25.73
C GLU A 759 -29.52 -27.39 25.30
N THR A 760 -28.56 -26.80 24.59
CA THR A 760 -28.68 -25.42 24.10
C THR A 760 -29.82 -25.29 23.09
N PHE A 761 -29.91 -26.20 22.11
CA PHE A 761 -31.02 -26.28 21.16
C PHE A 761 -32.38 -26.48 21.86
N LYS A 762 -32.47 -27.43 22.80
CA LYS A 762 -33.69 -27.71 23.58
C LYS A 762 -34.13 -26.48 24.40
N ARG A 763 -33.20 -25.75 25.03
CA ARG A 763 -33.50 -24.49 25.75
C ARG A 763 -33.86 -23.32 24.82
N MET A 764 -33.33 -23.26 23.61
CA MET A 764 -33.80 -22.28 22.62
C MET A 764 -35.23 -22.58 22.17
N LEU A 765 -35.50 -23.84 21.81
CA LEU A 765 -36.81 -24.28 21.33
C LEU A 765 -37.91 -24.20 22.41
N ARG A 766 -37.66 -24.69 23.63
CA ARG A 766 -38.66 -24.75 24.72
C ARG A 766 -38.49 -23.72 25.84
N GLY A 767 -37.44 -22.91 25.86
CA GLY A 767 -37.20 -21.90 26.90
C GLY A 767 -36.13 -22.27 27.93
N GLY A 768 -35.76 -21.31 28.76
CA GLY A 768 -34.63 -21.43 29.70
C GLY A 768 -34.92 -22.33 30.91
N ASP A 769 -36.17 -22.31 31.39
CA ASP A 769 -36.67 -23.11 32.50
C ASP A 769 -37.24 -24.45 31.99
N PRO A 770 -36.83 -25.61 32.55
CA PRO A 770 -37.44 -26.91 32.24
C PRO A 770 -38.92 -27.02 32.63
N ASN A 771 -39.37 -26.28 33.64
CA ASN A 771 -40.69 -26.45 34.26
C ASN A 771 -41.79 -25.62 33.60
N SER A 772 -41.44 -24.54 32.87
CA SER A 772 -42.37 -23.69 32.10
C SER A 772 -42.05 -23.67 30.59
N PRO A 773 -42.25 -24.78 29.86
CA PRO A 773 -41.89 -24.89 28.44
C PRO A 773 -42.73 -23.93 27.56
N LYS A 774 -42.06 -23.00 26.89
CA LYS A 774 -42.66 -22.06 25.93
C LYS A 774 -43.10 -22.78 24.64
N PRO A 775 -44.17 -22.30 23.96
CA PRO A 775 -44.69 -22.94 22.74
C PRO A 775 -43.65 -23.10 21.63
N LEU A 776 -43.70 -24.24 20.92
CA LEU A 776 -42.71 -24.61 19.90
C LEU A 776 -42.57 -23.58 18.77
N LEU A 777 -43.67 -22.98 18.32
CA LEU A 777 -43.66 -21.91 17.30
C LEU A 777 -42.85 -20.69 17.75
N VAL A 778 -42.98 -20.29 19.01
CA VAL A 778 -42.20 -19.20 19.62
C VAL A 778 -40.73 -19.59 19.79
N GLY A 779 -40.43 -20.90 19.88
CA GLY A 779 -39.08 -21.46 19.82
C GLY A 779 -38.46 -21.40 18.42
N LEU A 780 -39.19 -21.85 17.41
CA LEU A 780 -38.78 -21.84 16.01
C LEU A 780 -38.57 -20.41 15.49
N ALA A 781 -39.46 -19.47 15.83
CA ALA A 781 -39.30 -18.06 15.51
C ALA A 781 -38.01 -17.47 16.11
N ARG A 782 -37.62 -17.88 17.33
CA ARG A 782 -36.35 -17.48 17.96
C ARG A 782 -35.12 -18.16 17.35
N LEU A 783 -35.26 -19.37 16.79
CA LEU A 783 -34.18 -20.02 16.05
C LEU A 783 -33.93 -19.35 14.70
N TYR A 784 -34.96 -18.82 14.03
CA TYR A 784 -34.87 -18.14 12.73
C TYR A 784 -34.77 -16.60 12.79
N GLN A 785 -34.69 -16.02 13.99
CA GLN A 785 -34.54 -14.58 14.17
C GLN A 785 -33.25 -14.08 13.48
N GLY A 786 -33.40 -13.17 12.51
CA GLY A 786 -32.30 -12.63 11.69
C GLY A 786 -32.05 -13.36 10.35
N LEU A 787 -32.85 -14.39 10.01
CA LEU A 787 -32.73 -15.09 8.72
C LEU A 787 -32.91 -14.13 7.54
N GLY A 788 -33.89 -13.22 7.55
CA GLY A 788 -34.21 -12.35 6.41
C GLY A 788 -33.03 -11.49 5.91
N VAL A 789 -32.26 -10.88 6.81
CA VAL A 789 -31.03 -10.12 6.45
C VAL A 789 -29.97 -11.06 5.88
N SER A 790 -29.84 -12.26 6.47
CA SER A 790 -28.89 -13.28 6.03
C SER A 790 -29.23 -13.79 4.64
N ALA A 791 -30.51 -14.00 4.35
CA ALA A 791 -31.04 -14.44 3.06
C ALA A 791 -30.91 -13.37 1.98
N PHE A 792 -31.32 -12.12 2.23
CA PHE A 792 -31.17 -11.03 1.25
C PHE A 792 -29.70 -10.80 0.89
N ARG A 793 -28.81 -10.81 1.89
CA ARG A 793 -27.36 -10.79 1.68
C ARG A 793 -26.89 -12.00 0.87
N SER A 794 -27.39 -13.21 1.16
CA SER A 794 -27.02 -14.41 0.40
C SER A 794 -27.48 -14.37 -1.06
N ILE A 795 -28.67 -13.84 -1.36
CA ILE A 795 -29.15 -13.61 -2.74
C ILE A 795 -28.10 -12.81 -3.51
N LEU A 796 -27.71 -11.65 -2.95
CA LEU A 796 -26.75 -10.74 -3.57
C LEU A 796 -25.35 -11.37 -3.69
N THR A 797 -24.78 -11.88 -2.59
CA THR A 797 -23.40 -12.40 -2.61
C THR A 797 -23.27 -13.65 -3.46
N HIS A 798 -24.18 -14.62 -3.35
CA HIS A 798 -24.04 -15.89 -4.08
C HIS A 798 -24.47 -15.77 -5.54
N GLY A 799 -25.44 -14.91 -5.85
CA GLY A 799 -25.80 -14.62 -7.23
C GLY A 799 -24.68 -13.88 -7.98
N MET A 800 -24.13 -12.81 -7.40
CA MET A 800 -23.00 -12.09 -8.00
C MET A 800 -21.75 -12.95 -8.10
N LEU A 801 -21.46 -13.78 -7.09
CA LEU A 801 -20.32 -14.71 -7.09
C LEU A 801 -20.36 -15.65 -8.31
N TRP A 802 -21.47 -16.33 -8.56
CA TRP A 802 -21.56 -17.22 -9.72
C TRP A 802 -21.64 -16.48 -11.06
N THR A 803 -22.26 -15.29 -11.09
CA THR A 803 -22.32 -14.46 -12.30
C THR A 803 -20.93 -14.01 -12.73
N PHE A 804 -20.11 -13.48 -11.81
CA PHE A 804 -18.74 -13.09 -12.13
C PHE A 804 -17.82 -14.29 -12.35
N PHE A 805 -18.04 -15.42 -11.66
CA PHE A 805 -17.24 -16.64 -11.87
C PHE A 805 -17.42 -17.18 -13.29
N ASP A 806 -18.66 -17.30 -13.76
CA ASP A 806 -18.96 -17.76 -15.12
C ASP A 806 -18.59 -16.68 -16.18
N TRP A 807 -18.73 -15.38 -15.89
CA TRP A 807 -18.32 -14.30 -16.81
C TRP A 807 -16.80 -14.24 -17.03
N VAL A 808 -16.00 -14.24 -15.95
CA VAL A 808 -14.53 -14.33 -16.03
C VAL A 808 -14.11 -15.70 -16.57
N GLY A 809 -14.90 -16.75 -16.32
CA GLY A 809 -14.71 -18.07 -16.90
C GLY A 809 -14.77 -18.05 -18.43
N ASN A 810 -15.87 -17.56 -18.99
CA ASN A 810 -16.03 -17.43 -20.44
C ASN A 810 -14.95 -16.51 -21.05
N TYR A 811 -14.70 -15.34 -20.44
CA TYR A 811 -13.66 -14.42 -20.93
C TYR A 811 -12.27 -15.07 -20.98
N ILE A 812 -11.97 -16.03 -20.09
CA ILE A 812 -10.72 -16.80 -20.15
C ILE A 812 -10.76 -17.87 -21.25
N ASP A 813 -11.91 -18.50 -21.53
CA ASP A 813 -12.05 -19.43 -22.66
C ASP A 813 -11.85 -18.74 -24.02
N ASP A 814 -12.22 -17.45 -24.12
CA ASP A 814 -12.13 -16.61 -25.32
C ASP A 814 -10.71 -16.00 -25.56
N LEU A 815 -9.68 -16.33 -24.76
CA LEU A 815 -8.30 -15.80 -24.82
C LEU A 815 -7.29 -16.70 -25.55
#